data_AF-A0A812MBA7-F1
#
_entry.id   AF-A0A812MBA7-F1
#
_cell.length_a   1.000
_cell.length_b   1.000
_cell.length_c   1.000
_cell.angle_alpha   90.00
_cell.angle_beta   90.00
_cell.angle_gamma   90.00
#
_symmetry.space_group_name_H-M   'P 1'
#
loop_
_entity.id
_entity.type
_entity.pdbx_description
1 polymer ?
#
loop_
_entity_poly.entity_id
_entity_poly.type
_entity_poly.pdbx_seq_one_letter_code
_entity_poly.pdbx_strand_id
1 'polypeptide(L)'
;MLIKPSRRFSQGRALSNGGPVVSNGGGFGGSINPVGGNGGSGGGSRFDRAGPNDAGRGTPGQGNDGGISDRTAFGAGGGGGGAGEVGGIARDEHLGGDGGDGVESNITGTPLWVGGGGGAGVNDNFPNPQVVPGGGGAGGRGGGGNGSSLATPFNGVPQEGCFIGSDGVPNTGGGGGGTDPECTFAGNGGSGIVVLRYQSAEPILFGGSVSSLDGYIIHTFADVGESNLTYPFECFGCQFFPVSGPQFRRCDYWGDPHYTASWGPHGRFDYQGLGVHEVVNNSEFCQSFRMQAFHCQYRRSRNAVTLGVAFLLDNNTRVFMNDSFVFVTPGGEDRVSVNGPISTSQLQSGVDIQTGDHCNFANINGVRIRGKPGYILNAKIRAHDEVDAPQGICGAEFLASTFVSDPADYLFTDDEFIELCNHCESFGGTGATGCPGVTTTTSVPVVLSDRCSFARPGVNANIPGTLSTVEECEISDGTSPFDQYAQKQPNANLSSFDDVCVFFYASNSGALNCNAVCGLLGTTCNSFLGRVGASGSCSAATNSFADCDGTPFGDAICACNINQDFIPDQGESVEEIVAAAQADPNISFEDAVGNCTTGWLEGVVLPANLSNTSITLTDEQFNVLSCIADWVFAEPEDRGAIVTVTQEQDPIIPPNACIATDGQSLENFANYP
;
A
#
# COMPACT_ATOMS: atom_id res chain seq x y z
N MET A 1 -4.49 28.60 -17.16
CA MET A 1 -5.87 28.40 -16.62
C MET A 1 -5.88 28.78 -15.14
N LEU A 2 -6.93 29.45 -14.66
CA LEU A 2 -6.98 30.03 -13.31
C LEU A 2 -8.21 29.52 -12.57
N ILE A 3 -8.01 28.65 -11.58
CA ILE A 3 -9.10 28.04 -10.84
C ILE A 3 -9.26 28.79 -9.52
N LYS A 4 -10.37 29.54 -9.38
CA LYS A 4 -10.86 30.03 -8.09
C LYS A 4 -11.91 29.05 -7.58
N PRO A 5 -11.62 28.19 -6.59
CA PRO A 5 -12.68 27.40 -5.96
C PRO A 5 -13.64 28.34 -5.23
N SER A 6 -14.87 28.45 -5.73
CA SER A 6 -15.93 29.29 -5.15
C SER A 6 -16.80 28.56 -4.11
N ARG A 7 -16.38 27.37 -3.67
CA ARG A 7 -17.03 26.60 -2.61
C ARG A 7 -16.01 26.34 -1.52
N ARG A 8 -16.43 26.53 -0.25
CA ARG A 8 -15.73 25.92 0.89
C ARG A 8 -15.47 24.47 0.52
N PHE A 9 -14.21 24.04 0.56
CA PHE A 9 -13.89 22.63 0.68
C PHE A 9 -14.46 22.22 2.05
N SER A 10 -15.72 21.77 2.07
CA SER A 10 -16.28 21.12 3.25
C SER A 10 -15.47 19.83 3.43
N GLN A 11 -14.74 19.76 4.53
CA GLN A 11 -14.02 18.59 4.99
C GLN A 11 -14.97 17.38 4.92
N GLY A 12 -14.61 16.34 4.16
CA GLY A 12 -15.44 15.13 4.03
C GLY A 12 -15.78 14.66 2.61
N ARG A 13 -15.25 15.28 1.55
CA ARG A 13 -15.14 14.61 0.24
C ARG A 13 -13.69 14.55 -0.18
N ALA A 14 -13.14 13.34 -0.22
CA ALA A 14 -11.97 13.03 -1.01
C ALA A 14 -12.09 13.73 -2.38
N LEU A 15 -10.99 14.31 -2.87
CA LEU A 15 -10.87 14.75 -4.24
C LEU A 15 -10.99 13.51 -5.14
N SER A 16 -12.23 13.09 -5.42
CA SER A 16 -12.50 12.07 -6.42
C SER A 16 -12.03 12.62 -7.76
N ASN A 17 -10.87 12.15 -8.24
CA ASN A 17 -10.36 12.29 -9.61
C ASN A 17 -10.82 13.57 -10.32
N GLY A 18 -10.34 14.73 -9.85
CA GLY A 18 -10.30 15.91 -10.72
C GLY A 18 -9.37 15.57 -11.87
N GLY A 19 -9.92 15.33 -13.06
CA GLY A 19 -9.12 15.04 -14.26
C GLY A 19 -8.05 16.11 -14.52
N PRO A 20 -7.09 15.84 -15.41
CA PRO A 20 -5.93 16.71 -15.61
C PRO A 20 -6.36 18.15 -15.95
N VAL A 21 -5.75 19.12 -15.25
CA VAL A 21 -5.90 20.54 -15.57
C VAL A 21 -4.87 20.88 -16.65
N VAL A 22 -5.33 21.13 -17.87
CA VAL A 22 -4.45 21.40 -19.02
C VAL A 22 -4.49 22.87 -19.40
N SER A 23 -3.32 23.53 -19.46
CA SER A 23 -3.17 24.86 -20.05
C SER A 23 -2.59 24.71 -21.46
N ASN A 24 -3.42 24.85 -22.48
CA ASN A 24 -2.98 24.76 -23.87
C ASN A 24 -2.24 26.04 -24.29
N GLY A 25 -1.19 25.90 -25.09
CA GLY A 25 -0.54 27.03 -25.76
C GLY A 25 -1.42 27.63 -26.86
N GLY A 26 -1.10 28.85 -27.30
CA GLY A 26 -1.77 29.50 -28.43
C GLY A 26 -1.57 28.76 -29.76
N GLY A 27 -2.53 28.91 -30.68
CA GLY A 27 -2.43 28.42 -32.04
C GLY A 27 -1.45 29.24 -32.89
N PHE A 28 -0.81 28.59 -33.87
CA PHE A 28 0.11 29.25 -34.80
C PHE A 28 -0.64 30.14 -35.81
N GLY A 29 -0.02 31.22 -36.31
CA GLY A 29 -0.62 32.09 -37.34
C GLY A 29 -0.71 31.42 -38.72
N GLY A 30 -1.71 31.79 -39.52
CA GLY A 30 -1.91 31.26 -40.87
C GLY A 30 -0.85 31.74 -41.86
N SER A 31 -0.60 30.95 -42.92
CA SER A 31 0.19 31.36 -44.08
C SER A 31 -0.56 31.02 -45.37
N ILE A 32 0.07 31.12 -46.56
CA ILE A 32 -0.66 30.98 -47.83
C ILE A 32 -1.45 29.65 -47.93
N ASN A 33 -0.90 28.57 -47.35
CA ASN A 33 -1.42 27.21 -47.43
C ASN A 33 -2.12 26.67 -46.16
N PRO A 34 -1.61 26.85 -44.94
CA PRO A 34 -2.29 26.53 -43.68
C PRO A 34 -3.16 27.70 -43.17
N VAL A 35 -4.35 27.39 -42.66
CA VAL A 35 -5.14 28.35 -41.86
C VAL A 35 -4.46 28.56 -40.51
N GLY A 36 -4.89 29.57 -39.75
CA GLY A 36 -4.47 29.69 -38.36
C GLY A 36 -4.72 28.40 -37.59
N GLY A 37 -3.75 27.98 -36.78
CA GLY A 37 -3.84 26.79 -35.94
C GLY A 37 -4.82 26.98 -34.79
N ASN A 38 -5.48 25.90 -34.38
CA ASN A 38 -6.26 25.89 -33.15
C ASN A 38 -5.32 25.81 -31.93
N GLY A 39 -5.75 26.34 -30.79
CA GLY A 39 -4.98 26.31 -29.54
C GLY A 39 -5.82 26.70 -28.32
N GLY A 40 -5.17 26.99 -27.20
CA GLY A 40 -5.80 27.64 -26.05
C GLY A 40 -6.51 28.92 -26.50
N SER A 41 -5.76 29.78 -27.19
CA SER A 41 -6.30 30.82 -28.08
C SER A 41 -6.04 30.46 -29.55
N GLY A 42 -6.91 30.87 -30.45
CA GLY A 42 -6.80 30.60 -31.88
C GLY A 42 -5.73 31.45 -32.57
N GLY A 43 -5.00 30.88 -33.51
CA GLY A 43 -4.03 31.61 -34.33
C GLY A 43 -4.69 32.55 -35.34
N GLY A 44 -3.99 33.63 -35.70
CA GLY A 44 -4.44 34.60 -36.71
C GLY A 44 -4.60 34.01 -38.11
N SER A 45 -5.38 34.66 -38.98
CA SER A 45 -5.64 34.16 -40.34
C SER A 45 -4.47 34.33 -41.32
N ARG A 46 -4.66 33.77 -42.51
CA ARG A 46 -3.81 34.00 -43.69
C ARG A 46 -3.90 35.44 -44.20
N PHE A 47 -2.91 35.81 -45.01
CA PHE A 47 -2.86 37.03 -45.79
C PHE A 47 -3.59 36.86 -47.14
N ASP A 48 -3.95 37.98 -47.78
CA ASP A 48 -4.59 38.08 -49.12
C ASP A 48 -5.87 37.24 -49.32
N ARG A 49 -6.54 36.86 -48.24
CA ARG A 49 -7.74 36.04 -48.30
C ARG A 49 -8.77 36.49 -47.28
N ALA A 50 -9.88 36.98 -47.79
CA ALA A 50 -11.05 37.30 -46.98
C ALA A 50 -11.86 36.03 -46.68
N GLY A 51 -11.93 35.64 -45.41
CA GLY A 51 -12.69 34.44 -45.03
C GLY A 51 -12.79 34.20 -43.51
N PRO A 52 -14.00 33.95 -42.96
CA PRO A 52 -14.18 33.67 -41.53
C PRO A 52 -13.61 32.32 -41.09
N ASN A 53 -13.26 31.44 -42.02
CA ASN A 53 -12.71 30.11 -41.73
C ASN A 53 -11.18 30.06 -41.83
N ASP A 54 -10.52 31.19 -42.07
CA ASP A 54 -9.06 31.24 -42.24
C ASP A 54 -8.30 31.46 -40.93
N ALA A 55 -8.99 31.85 -39.85
CA ALA A 55 -8.45 31.95 -38.50
C ALA A 55 -8.54 30.61 -37.74
N GLY A 56 -7.61 30.42 -36.82
CA GLY A 56 -7.62 29.32 -35.87
C GLY A 56 -8.65 29.53 -34.76
N ARG A 57 -9.14 28.44 -34.21
CA ARG A 57 -10.13 28.45 -33.12
C ARG A 57 -9.49 28.39 -31.74
N GLY A 58 -10.04 29.15 -30.81
CA GLY A 58 -9.73 29.04 -29.39
C GLY A 58 -10.40 27.82 -28.76
N THR A 59 -9.79 27.29 -27.71
CA THR A 59 -10.38 26.21 -26.92
C THR A 59 -11.44 26.82 -26.00
N PRO A 60 -12.70 26.34 -26.02
CA PRO A 60 -13.75 26.86 -25.14
C PRO A 60 -13.30 26.90 -23.68
N GLY A 61 -13.38 28.08 -23.06
CA GLY A 61 -12.96 28.31 -21.68
C GLY A 61 -11.48 28.60 -21.46
N GLN A 62 -10.64 28.58 -22.50
CA GLN A 62 -9.23 29.01 -22.42
C GLN A 62 -8.95 30.26 -23.24
N GLY A 63 -9.57 30.43 -24.41
CA GLY A 63 -9.46 31.64 -25.19
C GLY A 63 -10.33 31.69 -26.43
N ASN A 64 -10.17 32.77 -27.19
CA ASN A 64 -11.00 33.12 -28.34
C ASN A 64 -10.31 32.78 -29.66
N ASP A 65 -11.09 32.83 -30.74
CA ASP A 65 -10.62 32.64 -32.11
C ASP A 65 -9.67 33.78 -32.55
N GLY A 66 -8.82 33.49 -33.54
CA GLY A 66 -8.03 34.51 -34.20
C GLY A 66 -8.87 35.47 -35.04
N GLY A 67 -8.30 36.63 -35.32
CA GLY A 67 -8.81 37.60 -36.28
C GLY A 67 -8.58 37.14 -37.73
N ILE A 68 -9.28 37.81 -38.65
CA ILE A 68 -9.21 37.52 -40.08
C ILE A 68 -8.60 38.68 -40.88
N SER A 69 -8.15 38.40 -42.09
CA SER A 69 -8.01 39.41 -43.15
C SER A 69 -9.37 39.63 -43.79
N ASP A 70 -9.76 40.87 -44.07
CA ASP A 70 -10.96 41.18 -44.86
C ASP A 70 -10.64 41.57 -46.31
N ARG A 71 -9.36 41.46 -46.70
CA ARG A 71 -8.85 41.83 -48.02
C ARG A 71 -8.44 40.60 -48.82
N THR A 72 -8.59 40.68 -50.14
CA THR A 72 -8.22 39.61 -51.08
C THR A 72 -6.92 39.90 -51.85
N ALA A 73 -6.24 41.00 -51.54
CA ALA A 73 -4.96 41.41 -52.10
C ALA A 73 -4.31 42.48 -51.20
N PHE A 74 -3.00 42.36 -50.99
CA PHE A 74 -2.19 43.18 -50.08
C PHE A 74 -2.78 43.28 -48.67
N GLY A 75 -3.52 42.25 -48.25
CA GLY A 75 -4.11 42.13 -46.93
C GLY A 75 -3.17 41.36 -46.03
N ALA A 76 -2.72 41.95 -44.94
CA ALA A 76 -2.03 41.20 -43.91
C ALA A 76 -2.96 40.18 -43.23
N GLY A 77 -2.37 39.25 -42.47
CA GLY A 77 -3.13 38.31 -41.65
C GLY A 77 -3.85 39.01 -40.50
N GLY A 78 -4.93 38.40 -40.00
CA GLY A 78 -5.54 38.83 -38.74
C GLY A 78 -4.69 38.43 -37.54
N GLY A 79 -4.82 39.14 -36.42
CA GLY A 79 -4.07 38.83 -35.19
C GLY A 79 -4.57 37.56 -34.49
N GLY A 80 -3.75 36.95 -33.64
CA GLY A 80 -4.16 35.82 -32.81
C GLY A 80 -5.22 36.21 -31.78
N GLY A 81 -6.06 35.25 -31.38
CA GLY A 81 -7.03 35.42 -30.32
C GLY A 81 -6.37 35.55 -28.95
N GLY A 82 -7.01 36.27 -28.05
CA GLY A 82 -6.66 36.31 -26.64
C GLY A 82 -7.64 35.53 -25.78
N ALA A 83 -7.30 35.34 -24.51
CA ALA A 83 -8.20 34.77 -23.53
C ALA A 83 -9.40 35.70 -23.23
N GLY A 84 -9.21 37.02 -23.35
CA GLY A 84 -10.22 38.03 -23.08
C GLY A 84 -11.06 38.40 -24.30
N GLU A 85 -10.48 38.37 -25.50
CA GLU A 85 -11.18 38.76 -26.72
C GLU A 85 -10.61 38.12 -28.00
N VAL A 86 -11.40 38.20 -29.08
CA VAL A 86 -11.02 37.74 -30.44
C VAL A 86 -9.90 38.60 -31.00
N GLY A 87 -9.03 38.01 -31.82
CA GLY A 87 -7.96 38.75 -32.50
C GLY A 87 -8.47 39.82 -33.46
N GLY A 88 -7.68 40.87 -33.65
CA GLY A 88 -7.95 41.99 -34.52
C GLY A 88 -8.03 41.59 -35.99
N ILE A 89 -8.98 42.20 -36.71
CA ILE A 89 -9.12 42.05 -38.15
C ILE A 89 -8.10 42.97 -38.85
N ALA A 90 -7.35 42.46 -39.82
CA ALA A 90 -6.51 43.27 -40.69
C ALA A 90 -7.37 43.95 -41.77
N ARG A 91 -7.69 45.23 -41.57
CA ARG A 91 -8.59 46.02 -42.44
C ARG A 91 -7.85 46.87 -43.47
N ASP A 92 -6.67 47.33 -43.08
CA ASP A 92 -5.87 48.26 -43.86
C ASP A 92 -4.90 47.50 -44.77
N GLU A 93 -4.51 48.16 -45.85
CA GLU A 93 -3.52 47.61 -46.77
C GLU A 93 -2.19 47.48 -46.04
N HIS A 94 -1.55 46.31 -46.18
CA HIS A 94 -0.27 45.96 -45.56
C HIS A 94 -0.26 45.83 -44.03
N LEU A 95 -1.27 46.32 -43.29
CA LEU A 95 -1.22 46.36 -41.82
C LEU A 95 -1.81 45.10 -41.17
N GLY A 96 -0.99 44.41 -40.38
CA GLY A 96 -1.37 43.24 -39.59
C GLY A 96 -2.40 43.57 -38.51
N GLY A 97 -3.30 42.62 -38.24
CA GLY A 97 -4.24 42.73 -37.14
C GLY A 97 -3.56 42.58 -35.77
N ASP A 98 -4.01 43.37 -34.79
CA ASP A 98 -3.57 43.26 -33.40
C ASP A 98 -4.00 41.93 -32.78
N GLY A 99 -3.20 41.38 -31.87
CA GLY A 99 -3.59 40.23 -31.05
C GLY A 99 -4.63 40.62 -30.01
N GLY A 100 -5.58 39.73 -29.72
CA GLY A 100 -6.60 39.98 -28.69
C GLY A 100 -6.01 39.98 -27.29
N ASP A 101 -6.51 40.85 -26.41
CA ASP A 101 -6.07 40.87 -25.01
C ASP A 101 -6.40 39.56 -24.26
N GLY A 102 -5.52 39.20 -23.34
CA GLY A 102 -5.70 38.11 -22.39
C GLY A 102 -6.71 38.44 -21.29
N VAL A 103 -6.71 37.67 -20.21
CA VAL A 103 -7.52 37.94 -19.01
C VAL A 103 -6.62 38.35 -17.86
N GLU A 104 -7.01 39.39 -17.14
CA GLU A 104 -6.37 39.79 -15.88
C GLU A 104 -6.80 38.89 -14.74
N SER A 105 -5.83 38.47 -13.93
CA SER A 105 -6.05 37.65 -12.75
C SER A 105 -5.24 38.13 -11.58
N ASN A 106 -5.87 38.13 -10.40
CA ASN A 106 -5.21 38.50 -9.15
C ASN A 106 -5.04 37.30 -8.20
N ILE A 107 -4.92 36.08 -8.74
CA ILE A 107 -4.78 34.87 -7.91
C ILE A 107 -3.49 34.93 -7.07
N THR A 108 -2.41 35.46 -7.64
CA THR A 108 -1.10 35.62 -6.99
C THR A 108 -0.99 36.83 -6.06
N GLY A 109 -2.04 37.64 -5.91
CA GLY A 109 -2.02 38.88 -5.12
C GLY A 109 -1.55 40.13 -5.86
N THR A 110 -0.93 39.94 -7.01
CA THR A 110 -0.63 40.98 -7.98
C THR A 110 -1.43 40.73 -9.26
N PRO A 111 -2.07 41.74 -9.86
CA PRO A 111 -2.74 41.59 -11.15
C PRO A 111 -1.75 41.12 -12.23
N LEU A 112 -2.05 40.00 -12.86
CA LEU A 112 -1.28 39.37 -13.93
C LEU A 112 -2.21 39.11 -15.11
N TRP A 113 -1.82 39.60 -16.29
CA TRP A 113 -2.49 39.29 -17.55
C TRP A 113 -1.94 37.99 -18.13
N VAL A 114 -2.82 37.10 -18.58
CA VAL A 114 -2.44 35.82 -19.21
C VAL A 114 -3.28 35.55 -20.46
N GLY A 115 -2.68 34.92 -21.46
CA GLY A 115 -3.31 34.41 -22.66
C GLY A 115 -3.51 35.46 -23.76
N GLY A 116 -2.59 36.42 -23.91
CA GLY A 116 -2.69 37.43 -24.99
C GLY A 116 -2.40 36.85 -26.37
N GLY A 117 -3.13 37.27 -27.41
CA GLY A 117 -2.89 36.86 -28.79
C GLY A 117 -1.64 37.53 -29.39
N GLY A 118 -0.97 36.86 -30.33
CA GLY A 118 0.13 37.46 -31.09
C GLY A 118 -0.37 38.40 -32.18
N GLY A 119 0.29 39.53 -32.43
CA GLY A 119 -0.04 40.42 -33.54
C GLY A 119 0.40 39.83 -34.89
N ALA A 120 -0.33 40.12 -35.96
CA ALA A 120 0.03 39.65 -37.30
C ALA A 120 1.17 40.47 -37.92
N GLY A 121 1.94 39.85 -38.80
CA GLY A 121 2.97 40.56 -39.56
C GLY A 121 2.37 41.47 -40.63
N VAL A 122 3.16 42.45 -41.06
CA VAL A 122 2.91 43.24 -42.27
C VAL A 122 2.74 42.33 -43.49
N ASN A 123 2.09 42.78 -44.56
CA ASN A 123 2.14 42.11 -45.86
C ASN A 123 2.40 43.16 -46.93
N ASP A 124 3.66 43.47 -47.23
CA ASP A 124 4.00 44.50 -48.20
C ASP A 124 5.08 44.04 -49.17
N ASN A 125 4.72 43.90 -50.45
CA ASN A 125 5.55 43.33 -51.50
C ASN A 125 6.58 44.32 -52.06
N PHE A 126 7.31 45.00 -51.18
CA PHE A 126 8.29 46.00 -51.59
C PHE A 126 9.51 45.38 -52.28
N PRO A 127 10.12 46.08 -53.26
CA PRO A 127 11.27 45.55 -54.00
C PRO A 127 12.54 45.41 -53.15
N ASN A 128 12.61 46.05 -51.98
CA ASN A 128 13.70 45.95 -51.01
C ASN A 128 13.13 45.85 -49.58
N PRO A 129 13.82 45.16 -48.64
CA PRO A 129 13.38 45.11 -47.26
C PRO A 129 13.23 46.50 -46.64
N GLN A 130 12.07 46.80 -46.07
CA GLN A 130 11.87 48.05 -45.34
C GLN A 130 10.90 47.89 -44.18
N VAL A 131 11.11 48.68 -43.13
CA VAL A 131 10.20 48.71 -41.99
C VAL A 131 9.02 49.61 -42.35
N VAL A 132 7.82 49.03 -42.38
CA VAL A 132 6.55 49.76 -42.48
C VAL A 132 6.17 50.19 -41.06
N PRO A 133 6.19 51.49 -40.73
CA PRO A 133 5.88 51.93 -39.36
C PRO A 133 4.46 51.53 -38.97
N GLY A 134 4.33 50.71 -37.92
CA GLY A 134 3.04 50.13 -37.51
C GLY A 134 2.50 49.06 -38.46
N GLY A 135 3.35 48.50 -39.32
CA GLY A 135 2.98 47.46 -40.29
C GLY A 135 2.59 46.14 -39.62
N GLY A 136 3.28 45.76 -38.54
CA GLY A 136 2.91 44.62 -37.73
C GLY A 136 1.91 45.01 -36.65
N GLY A 137 0.91 44.16 -36.42
CA GLY A 137 -0.04 44.32 -35.32
C GLY A 137 0.63 44.20 -33.96
N ALA A 138 0.10 44.92 -32.97
CA ALA A 138 0.53 44.79 -31.59
C ALA A 138 0.13 43.42 -31.02
N GLY A 139 0.95 42.86 -30.13
CA GLY A 139 0.58 41.71 -29.32
C GLY A 139 -0.42 42.11 -28.24
N GLY A 140 -1.38 41.24 -27.96
CA GLY A 140 -2.37 41.44 -26.91
C GLY A 140 -1.77 41.39 -25.52
N ARG A 141 -2.40 42.08 -24.57
CA ARG A 141 -2.02 42.06 -23.14
C ARG A 141 -2.02 40.63 -22.61
N GLY A 142 -1.08 40.31 -21.73
CA GLY A 142 -0.88 38.94 -21.26
C GLY A 142 0.08 38.13 -22.14
N GLY A 143 1.08 38.82 -22.68
CA GLY A 143 2.28 38.21 -23.24
C GLY A 143 2.24 37.91 -24.73
N GLY A 144 1.31 38.49 -25.50
CA GLY A 144 1.32 38.39 -26.95
C GLY A 144 2.56 39.05 -27.56
N GLY A 145 3.18 38.39 -28.53
CA GLY A 145 4.28 38.95 -29.31
C GLY A 145 3.78 39.91 -30.38
N ASN A 146 4.54 40.97 -30.66
CA ASN A 146 4.23 41.91 -31.74
C ASN A 146 4.56 41.29 -33.10
N GLY A 147 3.71 41.55 -34.10
CA GLY A 147 3.96 41.16 -35.48
C GLY A 147 5.14 41.92 -36.09
N SER A 148 5.79 41.29 -37.07
CA SER A 148 6.88 41.92 -37.82
C SER A 148 6.37 43.12 -38.61
N SER A 149 7.04 44.25 -38.44
CA SER A 149 6.83 45.45 -39.28
C SER A 149 7.80 45.50 -40.46
N LEU A 150 8.66 44.48 -40.63
CA LEU A 150 9.61 44.40 -41.74
C LEU A 150 8.94 43.69 -42.91
N ALA A 151 8.76 44.43 -43.99
CA ALA A 151 8.27 43.92 -45.25
C ALA A 151 9.43 43.44 -46.12
N THR A 152 9.27 42.31 -46.82
CA THR A 152 10.36 41.66 -47.57
C THR A 152 10.02 41.44 -49.05
N PRO A 153 11.04 41.42 -49.93
CA PRO A 153 10.79 41.28 -51.35
C PRO A 153 10.30 39.88 -51.75
N PHE A 154 9.38 39.85 -52.72
CA PHE A 154 8.73 38.67 -53.31
C PHE A 154 9.68 37.64 -53.97
N ASN A 155 11.00 37.87 -53.97
CA ASN A 155 11.97 37.05 -54.72
C ASN A 155 12.39 35.74 -54.02
N GLY A 156 11.66 35.31 -52.98
CA GLY A 156 11.60 33.91 -52.55
C GLY A 156 12.86 33.35 -51.90
N VAL A 157 13.76 34.21 -51.40
CA VAL A 157 14.92 33.77 -50.61
C VAL A 157 14.58 33.97 -49.13
N PRO A 158 14.51 32.91 -48.30
CA PRO A 158 14.43 33.06 -46.86
C PRO A 158 15.65 33.86 -46.39
N GLN A 159 15.46 35.11 -46.02
CA GLN A 159 16.55 35.94 -45.52
C GLN A 159 16.62 35.79 -44.00
N GLU A 160 17.76 35.35 -43.49
CA GLU A 160 18.09 35.57 -42.08
C GLU A 160 17.87 37.06 -41.76
N GLY A 161 17.02 37.35 -40.78
CA GLY A 161 16.65 38.73 -40.43
C GLY A 161 15.37 39.28 -41.09
N CYS A 162 14.56 38.46 -41.76
CA CYS A 162 13.23 38.88 -42.28
C CYS A 162 12.13 39.05 -41.21
N PHE A 163 12.44 38.74 -39.95
CA PHE A 163 11.51 38.85 -38.82
C PHE A 163 12.05 39.84 -37.78
N ILE A 164 11.28 40.90 -37.51
CA ILE A 164 11.52 41.84 -36.40
C ILE A 164 10.37 41.84 -35.38
N GLY A 165 9.46 40.88 -35.49
CA GLY A 165 8.45 40.66 -34.46
C GLY A 165 9.06 40.06 -33.20
N SER A 166 8.21 39.69 -32.25
CA SER A 166 8.66 39.09 -30.99
C SER A 166 7.96 37.77 -30.69
N ASP A 167 8.66 36.93 -29.92
CA ASP A 167 8.05 35.77 -29.27
C ASP A 167 7.00 36.22 -28.24
N GLY A 168 6.08 35.32 -27.93
CA GLY A 168 5.20 35.45 -26.78
C GLY A 168 6.00 35.30 -25.47
N VAL A 169 5.54 35.98 -24.42
CA VAL A 169 6.19 35.96 -23.11
C VAL A 169 6.00 34.58 -22.46
N PRO A 170 7.07 33.89 -22.01
CA PRO A 170 6.93 32.62 -21.30
C PRO A 170 6.00 32.71 -20.08
N ASN A 171 5.29 31.62 -19.77
CA ASN A 171 4.40 31.45 -18.62
C ASN A 171 3.19 32.39 -18.59
N THR A 172 2.79 32.87 -19.78
CA THR A 172 1.57 33.66 -19.95
C THR A 172 0.57 32.96 -20.86
N GLY A 173 0.98 31.97 -21.64
CA GLY A 173 0.18 31.37 -22.72
C GLY A 173 0.02 32.29 -23.94
N GLY A 174 0.80 33.36 -24.05
CA GLY A 174 0.69 34.35 -25.12
C GLY A 174 1.11 33.82 -26.49
N GLY A 175 0.45 34.27 -27.56
CA GLY A 175 0.80 33.93 -28.95
C GLY A 175 2.05 34.67 -29.44
N GLY A 176 2.84 34.04 -30.32
CA GLY A 176 3.98 34.69 -30.96
C GLY A 176 3.57 35.62 -32.10
N GLY A 177 4.41 36.61 -32.41
CA GLY A 177 4.15 37.57 -33.49
C GLY A 177 4.27 36.95 -34.88
N GLY A 178 3.33 37.30 -35.77
CA GLY A 178 3.36 36.91 -37.18
C GLY A 178 4.44 37.65 -37.98
N THR A 179 4.72 37.17 -39.18
CA THR A 179 5.72 37.74 -40.07
C THR A 179 5.14 38.10 -41.43
N ASP A 180 5.95 38.76 -42.24
CA ASP A 180 5.65 39.06 -43.64
C ASP A 180 5.51 37.75 -44.45
N PRO A 181 4.56 37.64 -45.39
CA PRO A 181 4.28 36.39 -46.12
C PRO A 181 5.47 35.74 -46.82
N GLU A 182 6.43 36.55 -47.24
CA GLU A 182 7.66 36.16 -47.92
C GLU A 182 8.72 35.63 -46.93
N CYS A 183 8.48 35.74 -45.61
CA CYS A 183 9.33 35.27 -44.54
C CYS A 183 8.83 33.94 -43.94
N THR A 184 9.76 33.02 -43.65
CA THR A 184 9.46 31.70 -43.06
C THR A 184 9.64 31.64 -41.55
N PHE A 185 10.03 32.76 -40.92
CA PHE A 185 10.30 32.85 -39.48
C PHE A 185 9.26 33.74 -38.80
N ALA A 186 8.67 33.24 -37.72
CA ALA A 186 7.72 33.96 -36.88
C ALA A 186 8.07 33.76 -35.40
N GLY A 187 7.42 34.53 -34.53
CA GLY A 187 7.63 34.43 -33.10
C GLY A 187 7.09 33.11 -32.54
N ASN A 188 7.81 32.53 -31.59
CA ASN A 188 7.33 31.39 -30.82
C ASN A 188 6.21 31.81 -29.87
N GLY A 189 5.25 30.92 -29.62
CA GLY A 189 4.28 31.12 -28.54
C GLY A 189 4.93 30.97 -27.16
N GLY A 190 4.42 31.70 -26.17
CA GLY A 190 4.79 31.54 -24.76
C GLY A 190 4.16 30.28 -24.14
N SER A 191 4.88 29.65 -23.20
CA SER A 191 4.35 28.55 -22.39
C SER A 191 3.13 28.98 -21.56
N GLY A 192 2.22 28.04 -21.31
CA GLY A 192 1.08 28.25 -20.40
C GLY A 192 1.49 28.31 -18.93
N ILE A 193 0.51 28.59 -18.06
CA ILE A 193 0.70 28.59 -16.61
C ILE A 193 -0.54 28.05 -15.91
N VAL A 194 -0.32 27.27 -14.85
CA VAL A 194 -1.37 26.84 -13.91
C VAL A 194 -1.07 27.42 -12.53
N VAL A 195 -2.05 28.14 -11.98
CA VAL A 195 -1.98 28.69 -10.62
C VAL A 195 -3.20 28.23 -9.84
N LEU A 196 -2.96 27.59 -8.70
CA LEU A 196 -3.98 27.17 -7.75
C LEU A 196 -3.85 27.99 -6.47
N ARG A 197 -4.98 28.40 -5.89
CA ARG A 197 -5.03 29.07 -4.58
C ARG A 197 -6.12 28.48 -3.71
N TYR A 198 -5.79 28.16 -2.46
CA TYR A 198 -6.74 27.69 -1.44
C TYR A 198 -6.45 28.35 -0.09
N GLN A 199 -7.47 28.45 0.76
CA GLN A 199 -7.35 29.07 2.08
C GLN A 199 -6.75 28.05 3.06
N SER A 200 -5.63 28.39 3.68
CA SER A 200 -5.00 27.58 4.73
C SER A 200 -3.94 28.40 5.46
N ALA A 201 -3.67 28.04 6.72
CA ALA A 201 -2.53 28.59 7.47
C ALA A 201 -1.20 27.99 6.98
N GLU A 202 -1.21 26.73 6.55
CA GLU A 202 -0.03 25.97 6.10
C GLU A 202 -0.32 25.21 4.78
N PRO A 203 0.69 24.86 3.97
CA PRO A 203 0.50 24.05 2.77
C PRO A 203 -0.05 22.66 3.10
N ILE A 204 -1.20 22.30 2.51
CA ILE A 204 -1.82 20.96 2.59
C ILE A 204 -1.74 20.21 1.26
N LEU A 205 -1.08 20.79 0.25
CA LEU A 205 -0.83 20.18 -1.04
C LEU A 205 0.67 20.37 -1.35
N PHE A 206 1.21 19.52 -2.22
CA PHE A 206 2.59 19.58 -2.69
C PHE A 206 2.66 19.52 -4.21
N GLY A 207 3.62 20.24 -4.78
CA GLY A 207 3.79 20.37 -6.23
C GLY A 207 3.90 21.83 -6.66
N GLY A 208 4.69 22.07 -7.70
CA GLY A 208 4.99 23.41 -8.20
C GLY A 208 5.75 24.25 -7.17
N SER A 209 5.84 25.55 -7.43
CA SER A 209 6.37 26.52 -6.46
C SER A 209 5.26 26.96 -5.51
N VAL A 210 5.54 26.93 -4.20
CA VAL A 210 4.57 27.21 -3.13
C VAL A 210 4.85 28.56 -2.49
N SER A 211 3.81 29.36 -2.28
CA SER A 211 3.87 30.63 -1.55
C SER A 211 2.60 30.85 -0.72
N SER A 212 2.65 31.77 0.24
CA SER A 212 1.49 32.15 1.06
C SER A 212 1.18 33.64 0.94
N LEU A 213 -0.12 33.96 0.93
CA LEU A 213 -0.61 35.34 0.86
C LEU A 213 -1.98 35.47 1.53
N ASP A 214 -2.09 36.35 2.52
CA ASP A 214 -3.34 36.72 3.20
C ASP A 214 -4.16 35.51 3.69
N GLY A 215 -3.49 34.49 4.25
CA GLY A 215 -4.13 33.26 4.73
C GLY A 215 -4.51 32.26 3.62
N TYR A 216 -3.91 32.41 2.44
CA TYR A 216 -4.02 31.44 1.35
C TYR A 216 -2.66 30.87 1.00
N ILE A 217 -2.66 29.62 0.55
CA ILE A 217 -1.53 28.95 -0.07
C ILE A 217 -1.74 28.94 -1.59
N ILE A 218 -0.66 29.20 -2.33
CA ILE A 218 -0.65 29.35 -3.77
C ILE A 218 0.40 28.41 -4.35
N HIS A 219 -0.03 27.56 -5.28
CA HIS A 219 0.84 26.68 -6.07
C HIS A 219 0.93 27.21 -7.50
N THR A 220 2.15 27.36 -8.01
CA THR A 220 2.42 27.82 -9.38
C THR A 220 3.23 26.79 -10.16
N PHE A 221 2.68 26.37 -11.29
CA PHE A 221 3.28 25.44 -12.25
C PHE A 221 3.56 26.20 -13.54
N ALA A 222 4.84 26.52 -13.76
CA ALA A 222 5.31 27.31 -14.90
C ALA A 222 6.17 26.48 -15.87
N ASP A 223 6.68 25.32 -15.43
CA ASP A 223 7.46 24.45 -16.30
C ASP A 223 6.56 23.75 -17.32
N VAL A 224 7.06 23.63 -18.55
CA VAL A 224 6.34 22.93 -19.63
C VAL A 224 6.46 21.44 -19.42
N GLY A 225 5.31 20.75 -19.39
CA GLY A 225 5.24 19.30 -19.25
C GLY A 225 4.15 18.90 -18.26
N GLU A 226 4.25 17.67 -17.75
CA GLU A 226 3.37 17.18 -16.69
C GLU A 226 3.96 17.52 -15.33
N SER A 227 3.08 17.89 -14.40
CA SER A 227 3.43 18.13 -13.01
C SER A 227 2.34 17.58 -12.12
N ASN A 228 2.74 16.97 -11.00
CA ASN A 228 1.81 16.43 -10.03
C ASN A 228 1.54 17.47 -8.94
N LEU A 229 0.27 17.59 -8.59
CA LEU A 229 -0.18 18.24 -7.36
C LEU A 229 -0.73 17.13 -6.46
N THR A 230 -0.02 16.82 -5.38
CA THR A 230 -0.37 15.75 -4.46
C THR A 230 -0.88 16.34 -3.16
N TYR A 231 -1.80 15.64 -2.50
CA TYR A 231 -2.03 15.85 -1.08
C TYR A 231 -0.97 14.99 -0.36
N PRO A 232 -0.09 15.54 0.47
CA PRO A 232 0.58 14.69 1.43
C PRO A 232 -0.48 14.06 2.29
N PHE A 233 -0.54 12.75 2.26
CA PHE A 233 -1.28 12.03 3.25
C PHE A 233 -0.53 12.18 4.58
N GLU A 234 -0.71 13.33 5.24
CA GLU A 234 -0.46 13.40 6.66
C GLU A 234 -1.60 12.64 7.32
N CYS A 235 -1.27 11.85 8.33
CA CYS A 235 -2.17 10.91 9.01
C CYS A 235 -3.20 11.63 9.90
N PHE A 236 -3.43 12.90 9.58
CA PHE A 236 -4.50 13.73 10.07
C PHE A 236 -5.81 13.30 9.44
N GLY A 237 -6.55 12.49 10.18
CA GLY A 237 -7.94 12.23 9.82
C GLY A 237 -8.54 11.02 10.50
N CYS A 238 -7.71 10.07 10.91
CA CYS A 238 -8.17 8.81 11.48
C CYS A 238 -9.05 9.03 12.73
N GLN A 239 -8.73 10.04 13.54
CA GLN A 239 -9.53 10.48 14.70
C GLN A 239 -10.98 10.91 14.37
N PHE A 240 -11.31 11.20 13.10
CA PHE A 240 -12.67 11.59 12.69
C PHE A 240 -13.54 10.40 12.29
N PHE A 241 -12.95 9.22 12.17
CA PHE A 241 -13.67 8.00 11.82
C PHE A 241 -13.85 7.13 13.08
N PRO A 242 -15.03 6.52 13.26
CA PRO A 242 -15.19 5.53 14.31
C PRO A 242 -14.30 4.32 14.00
N VAL A 243 -13.66 3.75 15.01
CA VAL A 243 -12.78 2.55 14.89
C VAL A 243 -13.56 1.33 14.33
N SER A 244 -14.87 1.28 14.54
CA SER A 244 -15.78 0.29 13.95
C SER A 244 -16.21 0.61 12.51
N GLY A 245 -15.75 1.73 11.96
CA GLY A 245 -16.08 2.20 10.62
C GLY A 245 -15.41 1.37 9.53
N PRO A 246 -15.97 1.36 8.30
CA PRO A 246 -15.41 0.59 7.19
C PRO A 246 -14.02 1.05 6.74
N GLN A 247 -13.57 2.24 7.17
CA GLN A 247 -12.23 2.76 6.91
C GLN A 247 -11.16 2.01 7.70
N PHE A 248 -11.51 1.33 8.79
CA PHE A 248 -10.56 0.55 9.57
C PHE A 248 -10.64 -0.93 9.18
N ARG A 249 -9.56 -1.44 8.59
CA ARG A 249 -9.40 -2.85 8.27
C ARG A 249 -9.12 -3.64 9.54
N ARG A 250 -9.60 -4.89 9.58
CA ARG A 250 -9.52 -5.75 10.77
C ARG A 250 -8.42 -6.80 10.63
N CYS A 251 -7.64 -6.98 11.68
CA CYS A 251 -6.82 -8.17 11.86
C CYS A 251 -7.03 -8.68 13.29
N ASP A 252 -7.75 -9.79 13.41
CA ASP A 252 -8.22 -10.31 14.68
C ASP A 252 -7.74 -11.75 14.81
N TYR A 253 -7.20 -12.12 15.98
CA TYR A 253 -6.88 -13.51 16.27
C TYR A 253 -7.19 -13.89 17.71
N TRP A 254 -7.34 -15.20 17.96
CA TRP A 254 -7.62 -15.71 19.29
C TRP A 254 -7.04 -17.09 19.57
N GLY A 255 -7.04 -17.51 20.83
CA GLY A 255 -6.62 -18.86 21.23
C GLY A 255 -5.15 -19.16 20.90
N ASP A 256 -4.93 -20.36 20.36
CA ASP A 256 -3.76 -20.69 19.55
C ASP A 256 -3.89 -20.06 18.16
N PRO A 257 -3.06 -19.09 17.80
CA PRO A 257 -3.41 -17.94 16.95
C PRO A 257 -4.34 -18.23 15.75
N HIS A 258 -5.64 -18.27 16.02
CA HIS A 258 -6.71 -18.42 15.05
C HIS A 258 -7.05 -17.03 14.51
N TYR A 259 -6.47 -16.65 13.37
CA TYR A 259 -6.78 -15.38 12.71
C TYR A 259 -8.17 -15.44 12.09
N THR A 260 -9.10 -14.70 12.68
CA THR A 260 -10.50 -14.59 12.25
C THR A 260 -10.72 -13.44 11.27
N ALA A 261 -9.73 -12.55 11.15
CA ALA A 261 -9.63 -11.55 10.10
C ALA A 261 -8.16 -11.22 9.84
N SER A 262 -7.85 -10.88 8.59
CA SER A 262 -6.58 -10.31 8.17
C SER A 262 -6.81 -9.33 7.02
N TRP A 263 -5.86 -8.42 6.82
CA TRP A 263 -5.83 -7.47 5.71
C TRP A 263 -5.29 -8.07 4.42
N GLY A 264 -4.47 -9.11 4.56
CA GLY A 264 -3.83 -9.86 3.48
C GLY A 264 -4.80 -10.81 2.76
N PRO A 265 -4.30 -11.59 1.80
CA PRO A 265 -5.13 -12.46 0.96
C PRO A 265 -5.70 -13.67 1.70
N HIS A 266 -5.12 -14.03 2.84
CA HIS A 266 -5.45 -15.26 3.57
C HIS A 266 -6.82 -15.22 4.24
N GLY A 267 -7.35 -14.03 4.53
CA GLY A 267 -8.64 -13.89 5.21
C GLY A 267 -8.59 -14.49 6.60
N ARG A 268 -9.01 -15.75 6.75
CA ARG A 268 -9.01 -16.50 8.02
C ARG A 268 -8.14 -17.73 7.95
N PHE A 269 -7.39 -17.96 9.01
CA PHE A 269 -6.40 -19.03 9.04
C PHE A 269 -5.85 -19.25 10.44
N ASP A 270 -5.24 -20.40 10.66
CA ASP A 270 -4.55 -20.71 11.91
C ASP A 270 -3.05 -20.50 11.72
N TYR A 271 -2.41 -19.89 12.72
CA TYR A 271 -0.99 -19.60 12.65
C TYR A 271 -0.23 -20.27 13.79
N GLN A 272 0.34 -21.44 13.48
CA GLN A 272 1.03 -22.28 14.46
C GLN A 272 2.57 -22.10 14.46
N GLY A 273 3.07 -21.01 13.89
CA GLY A 273 4.51 -20.70 13.86
C GLY A 273 5.06 -20.40 15.26
N LEU A 274 6.22 -20.96 15.61
CA LEU A 274 6.89 -20.78 16.91
C LEU A 274 7.96 -19.68 16.87
N GLY A 275 8.25 -19.04 18.01
CA GLY A 275 9.24 -17.96 18.13
C GLY A 275 8.64 -16.57 18.03
N VAL A 276 9.46 -15.58 17.64
CA VAL A 276 9.01 -14.19 17.46
C VAL A 276 8.49 -14.00 16.05
N HIS A 277 7.29 -13.46 15.93
CA HIS A 277 6.64 -13.17 14.65
C HIS A 277 6.16 -11.73 14.59
N GLU A 278 6.40 -11.07 13.47
CA GLU A 278 5.83 -9.78 13.13
C GLU A 278 4.35 -9.98 12.79
N VAL A 279 3.46 -9.47 13.63
CA VAL A 279 2.01 -9.51 13.42
C VAL A 279 1.57 -8.39 12.50
N VAL A 280 2.10 -7.18 12.71
CA VAL A 280 1.85 -5.99 11.88
C VAL A 280 3.15 -5.21 11.75
N ASN A 281 3.45 -4.71 10.55
CA ASN A 281 4.52 -3.73 10.35
C ASN A 281 4.11 -2.61 9.39
N ASN A 282 3.59 -1.51 9.95
CA ASN A 282 3.21 -0.30 9.22
C ASN A 282 4.25 0.81 9.45
N SER A 283 5.54 0.48 9.55
CA SER A 283 6.59 1.45 9.90
C SER A 283 6.86 2.51 8.83
N GLU A 284 6.46 2.27 7.59
CA GLU A 284 6.66 3.20 6.47
C GLU A 284 5.53 4.24 6.35
N PHE A 285 4.42 4.06 7.08
CA PHE A 285 3.25 4.92 7.02
C PHE A 285 3.03 5.59 8.36
N CYS A 286 2.69 6.88 8.32
CA CYS A 286 2.15 7.58 9.46
C CYS A 286 3.01 7.54 10.73
N GLN A 287 2.38 7.56 11.90
CA GLN A 287 3.06 7.14 13.11
C GLN A 287 3.22 5.62 13.06
N SER A 288 4.48 5.18 13.02
CA SER A 288 4.83 3.77 12.84
C SER A 288 4.03 2.89 13.79
N PHE A 289 3.47 1.80 13.28
CA PHE A 289 2.80 0.81 14.11
C PHE A 289 3.39 -0.56 13.78
N ARG A 290 4.20 -1.09 14.70
CA ARG A 290 4.71 -2.46 14.64
C ARG A 290 4.22 -3.26 15.83
N MET A 291 3.91 -4.52 15.59
CA MET A 291 3.53 -5.49 16.61
C MET A 291 4.25 -6.81 16.34
N GLN A 292 4.90 -7.34 17.37
CA GLN A 292 5.45 -8.69 17.39
C GLN A 292 4.78 -9.53 18.47
N ALA A 293 4.58 -10.80 18.18
CA ALA A 293 4.08 -11.80 19.11
C ALA A 293 5.12 -12.89 19.32
N PHE A 294 5.27 -13.34 20.58
CA PHE A 294 6.07 -14.51 20.91
C PHE A 294 5.15 -15.72 21.06
N HIS A 295 5.31 -16.66 20.13
CA HIS A 295 4.56 -17.90 20.07
C HIS A 295 5.38 -19.06 20.64
N CYS A 296 4.77 -19.85 21.52
CA CYS A 296 5.38 -21.03 22.12
C CYS A 296 4.53 -22.26 21.85
N GLN A 297 5.13 -23.44 21.72
CA GLN A 297 4.38 -24.68 21.57
C GLN A 297 3.65 -25.01 22.87
N TYR A 298 2.35 -25.27 22.80
CA TYR A 298 1.59 -25.75 23.94
C TYR A 298 1.90 -27.22 24.22
N ARG A 299 2.72 -27.47 25.25
CA ARG A 299 3.15 -28.84 25.65
C ARG A 299 3.76 -29.60 24.46
N ARG A 300 3.25 -30.80 24.18
CA ARG A 300 3.64 -31.63 23.03
C ARG A 300 2.60 -31.59 21.89
N SER A 301 1.67 -30.64 21.93
CA SER A 301 0.68 -30.45 20.87
C SER A 301 1.31 -29.75 19.67
N ARG A 302 0.58 -29.69 18.55
CA ARG A 302 1.03 -28.91 17.38
C ARG A 302 0.74 -27.42 17.53
N ASN A 303 -0.07 -27.06 18.53
CA ASN A 303 -0.67 -25.75 18.68
C ASN A 303 0.34 -24.81 19.37
N ALA A 304 0.43 -23.60 18.85
CA ALA A 304 1.21 -22.50 19.37
C ALA A 304 0.33 -21.61 20.25
N VAL A 305 0.91 -20.96 21.25
CA VAL A 305 0.19 -20.03 22.13
C VAL A 305 0.97 -18.73 22.22
N THR A 306 0.26 -17.60 22.26
CA THR A 306 0.90 -16.29 22.45
C THR A 306 1.17 -16.07 23.94
N LEU A 307 2.44 -15.97 24.32
CA LEU A 307 2.84 -15.70 25.72
C LEU A 307 3.07 -14.21 25.99
N GLY A 308 3.47 -13.47 24.97
CA GLY A 308 3.77 -12.04 25.09
C GLY A 308 3.71 -11.35 23.74
N VAL A 309 3.42 -10.06 23.78
CA VAL A 309 3.42 -9.18 22.62
C VAL A 309 4.25 -7.94 22.91
N ALA A 310 4.85 -7.39 21.86
CA ALA A 310 5.59 -6.14 21.92
C ALA A 310 5.18 -5.23 20.76
N PHE A 311 5.11 -3.93 21.03
CA PHE A 311 4.76 -2.91 20.06
C PHE A 311 5.84 -1.86 19.97
N LEU A 312 5.99 -1.27 18.77
CA LEU A 312 6.70 -0.02 18.55
C LEU A 312 5.74 0.96 17.87
N LEU A 313 5.36 2.00 18.62
CA LEU A 313 4.42 3.04 18.24
C LEU A 313 5.17 4.35 18.03
N ASP A 314 4.69 5.21 17.14
CA ASP A 314 5.14 6.60 17.00
C ASP A 314 6.68 6.74 16.87
N ASN A 315 7.32 5.75 16.23
CA ASN A 315 8.76 5.50 16.05
C ASN A 315 9.57 5.19 17.31
N ASN A 316 9.10 5.55 18.50
CA ASN A 316 9.93 5.53 19.72
C ASN A 316 9.24 4.95 20.96
N THR A 317 7.92 4.75 20.94
CA THR A 317 7.15 4.26 22.08
C THR A 317 7.08 2.74 22.03
N ARG A 318 7.82 2.07 22.90
CA ARG A 318 7.76 0.62 23.06
C ARG A 318 6.73 0.24 24.12
N VAL A 319 5.88 -0.73 23.78
CA VAL A 319 4.97 -1.39 24.72
C VAL A 319 5.33 -2.86 24.76
N PHE A 320 5.45 -3.44 25.95
CA PHE A 320 5.56 -4.89 26.14
C PHE A 320 4.41 -5.35 27.03
N MET A 321 3.79 -6.48 26.69
CA MET A 321 2.70 -7.05 27.47
C MET A 321 2.82 -8.58 27.56
N ASN A 322 2.60 -9.09 28.76
CA ASN A 322 2.32 -10.50 29.03
C ASN A 322 1.04 -10.64 29.88
N ASP A 323 0.76 -11.82 30.43
CA ASP A 323 -0.43 -12.13 31.24
C ASP A 323 -0.46 -11.50 32.64
N SER A 324 0.57 -10.74 33.00
CA SER A 324 0.76 -10.22 34.35
C SER A 324 1.13 -8.75 34.38
N PHE A 325 1.68 -8.21 33.29
CA PHE A 325 2.29 -6.88 33.29
C PHE A 325 2.22 -6.23 31.90
N VAL A 326 1.97 -4.92 31.87
CA VAL A 326 2.23 -4.04 30.73
C VAL A 326 3.36 -3.10 31.08
N PHE A 327 4.39 -3.04 30.25
CA PHE A 327 5.44 -2.05 30.30
C PHE A 327 5.27 -1.05 29.15
N VAL A 328 5.44 0.23 29.42
CA VAL A 328 5.53 1.28 28.39
C VAL A 328 6.75 2.16 28.64
N THR A 329 7.47 2.52 27.58
CA THR A 329 8.56 3.51 27.67
C THR A 329 8.05 4.85 28.20
N PRO A 330 8.87 5.57 29.01
CA PRO A 330 8.48 6.86 29.55
C PRO A 330 8.06 7.86 28.48
N GLY A 331 6.91 8.50 28.68
CA GLY A 331 6.34 9.49 27.75
C GLY A 331 5.36 8.91 26.72
N GLY A 332 5.11 7.59 26.74
CA GLY A 332 4.12 6.92 25.89
C GLY A 332 2.92 6.36 26.66
N GLU A 333 2.77 6.69 27.94
CA GLU A 333 1.73 6.10 28.79
C GLU A 333 0.29 6.48 28.37
N ASP A 334 0.12 7.53 27.58
CA ASP A 334 -1.16 7.91 26.96
C ASP A 334 -1.56 7.04 25.76
N ARG A 335 -0.66 6.16 25.32
CA ARG A 335 -0.89 5.19 24.23
C ARG A 335 -1.49 3.88 24.68
N VAL A 336 -1.58 3.65 25.99
CA VAL A 336 -2.12 2.41 26.56
C VAL A 336 -3.17 2.70 27.63
N SER A 337 -4.12 1.79 27.77
CA SER A 337 -5.13 1.86 28.85
C SER A 337 -4.58 1.51 30.24
N VAL A 338 -3.47 0.74 30.32
CA VAL A 338 -2.87 0.27 31.57
C VAL A 338 -1.35 0.24 31.44
N ASN A 339 -0.63 0.73 32.46
CA ASN A 339 0.81 0.58 32.61
C ASN A 339 1.12 0.02 34.01
N GLY A 340 1.85 -1.09 34.07
CA GLY A 340 2.16 -1.82 35.30
C GLY A 340 1.46 -3.19 35.40
N PRO A 341 1.30 -3.72 36.63
CA PRO A 341 0.64 -5.00 36.87
C PRO A 341 -0.81 -5.01 36.39
N ILE A 342 -1.22 -6.11 35.76
CA ILE A 342 -2.57 -6.30 35.21
C ILE A 342 -3.38 -7.19 36.15
N SER A 343 -4.58 -6.75 36.53
CA SER A 343 -5.53 -7.60 37.25
C SER A 343 -6.19 -8.61 36.31
N THR A 344 -6.74 -9.71 36.84
CA THR A 344 -7.49 -10.69 36.02
C THR A 344 -8.65 -10.05 35.26
N SER A 345 -9.34 -9.08 35.87
CA SER A 345 -10.43 -8.36 35.22
C SER A 345 -9.94 -7.49 34.06
N GLN A 346 -8.78 -6.84 34.19
CA GLN A 346 -8.19 -6.04 33.12
C GLN A 346 -7.68 -6.92 31.99
N LEU A 347 -7.07 -8.06 32.32
CA LEU A 347 -6.62 -9.02 31.31
C LEU A 347 -7.80 -9.57 30.49
N GLN A 348 -8.94 -9.81 31.14
CA GLN A 348 -10.19 -10.25 30.48
C GLN A 348 -10.81 -9.14 29.62
N SER A 349 -10.90 -7.90 30.14
CA SER A 349 -11.47 -6.79 29.37
C SER A 349 -10.57 -6.30 28.24
N GLY A 350 -9.28 -6.62 28.31
CA GLY A 350 -8.27 -6.19 27.37
C GLY A 350 -7.48 -4.97 27.79
N VAL A 351 -6.31 -4.85 27.18
CA VAL A 351 -5.46 -3.67 27.19
C VAL A 351 -5.57 -3.01 25.82
N ASP A 352 -6.23 -1.86 25.78
CA ASP A 352 -6.25 -1.00 24.60
C ASP A 352 -4.90 -0.31 24.41
N ILE A 353 -4.46 -0.23 23.15
CA ILE A 353 -3.21 0.37 22.66
C ILE A 353 -3.56 1.18 21.40
N GLN A 354 -3.01 2.39 21.24
CA GLN A 354 -3.25 3.22 20.04
C GLN A 354 -2.01 4.02 19.62
N THR A 355 -1.90 4.37 18.34
CA THR A 355 -0.94 5.39 17.87
C THR A 355 -1.42 6.80 18.17
N GLY A 356 -0.51 7.77 18.20
CA GLY A 356 -0.84 9.17 18.49
C GLY A 356 -1.61 9.90 17.40
N ASP A 357 -1.61 9.37 16.18
CA ASP A 357 -2.44 9.85 15.06
C ASP A 357 -3.82 9.17 15.00
N HIS A 358 -4.09 8.23 15.92
CA HIS A 358 -5.32 7.45 15.96
C HIS A 358 -5.58 6.64 14.68
N CYS A 359 -4.55 6.28 13.91
CA CYS A 359 -4.69 5.46 12.70
C CYS A 359 -4.55 3.96 12.95
N ASN A 360 -3.97 3.56 14.09
CA ASN A 360 -3.84 2.17 14.48
C ASN A 360 -4.31 1.97 15.93
N PHE A 361 -5.05 0.89 16.15
CA PHE A 361 -5.56 0.48 17.45
C PHE A 361 -5.35 -1.01 17.64
N ALA A 362 -5.05 -1.42 18.86
CA ALA A 362 -5.07 -2.81 19.27
C ALA A 362 -5.78 -2.95 20.62
N ASN A 363 -6.49 -4.05 20.82
CA ASN A 363 -7.00 -4.47 22.12
C ASN A 363 -6.51 -5.90 22.37
N ILE A 364 -5.69 -6.07 23.40
CA ILE A 364 -5.02 -7.34 23.70
C ILE A 364 -5.59 -7.91 25.00
N ASN A 365 -6.20 -9.10 24.93
CA ASN A 365 -6.84 -9.74 26.07
C ASN A 365 -6.21 -11.10 26.32
N GLY A 366 -6.36 -11.56 27.55
CA GLY A 366 -5.91 -12.87 27.96
C GLY A 366 -6.83 -13.47 28.99
N VAL A 367 -6.69 -14.78 29.19
CA VAL A 367 -7.35 -15.46 30.29
C VAL A 367 -6.34 -16.25 31.08
N ARG A 368 -6.42 -16.10 32.40
CA ARG A 368 -5.73 -16.98 33.32
C ARG A 368 -6.55 -18.26 33.47
N ILE A 369 -6.10 -19.30 32.79
CA ILE A 369 -6.67 -20.62 32.91
C ILE A 369 -5.97 -21.35 34.06
N ARG A 370 -6.74 -22.01 34.93
CA ARG A 370 -6.19 -22.60 36.16
C ARG A 370 -5.21 -23.72 35.84
N GLY A 371 -3.98 -23.62 36.34
CA GLY A 371 -2.96 -24.65 36.09
C GLY A 371 -2.37 -24.60 34.67
N LYS A 372 -2.71 -23.56 33.90
CA LYS A 372 -2.06 -23.19 32.66
C LYS A 372 -1.40 -21.81 32.84
N PRO A 373 -0.33 -21.51 32.09
CA PRO A 373 0.19 -20.14 32.02
C PRO A 373 -0.91 -19.19 31.53
N GLY A 374 -0.89 -17.93 31.96
CA GLY A 374 -1.81 -16.95 31.37
C GLY A 374 -1.37 -16.69 29.94
N TYR A 375 -2.32 -16.85 29.02
CA TYR A 375 -2.09 -16.67 27.59
C TYR A 375 -2.66 -15.32 27.17
N ILE A 376 -2.03 -14.73 26.16
CA ILE A 376 -2.69 -13.72 25.34
C ILE A 376 -3.55 -14.51 24.36
N LEU A 377 -4.86 -14.51 24.59
CA LEU A 377 -5.83 -15.33 23.85
C LEU A 377 -6.63 -14.50 22.86
N ASN A 378 -6.43 -13.19 22.81
CA ASN A 378 -7.21 -12.32 21.96
C ASN A 378 -6.37 -11.11 21.56
N ALA A 379 -6.31 -10.84 20.27
CA ALA A 379 -5.87 -9.55 19.77
C ALA A 379 -6.88 -9.06 18.74
N LYS A 380 -7.42 -7.86 18.97
CA LYS A 380 -8.19 -7.13 17.97
C LYS A 380 -7.39 -5.97 17.44
N ILE A 381 -7.03 -5.97 16.16
CA ILE A 381 -6.18 -4.95 15.57
C ILE A 381 -6.96 -4.22 14.47
N ARG A 382 -6.90 -2.89 14.49
CA ARG A 382 -7.55 -2.01 13.53
C ARG A 382 -6.50 -1.07 12.96
N ALA A 383 -6.37 -1.05 11.64
CA ALA A 383 -5.56 -0.07 10.92
C ALA A 383 -6.43 0.62 9.89
N HIS A 384 -6.29 1.93 9.72
CA HIS A 384 -6.95 2.64 8.64
C HIS A 384 -6.53 2.05 7.28
N ASP A 385 -7.44 1.98 6.31
CA ASP A 385 -7.27 1.39 4.97
C ASP A 385 -6.20 2.06 4.09
N GLU A 386 -5.61 3.13 4.60
CA GLU A 386 -4.54 3.90 3.95
C GLU A 386 -3.20 3.73 4.69
N VAL A 387 -3.18 3.06 5.85
CA VAL A 387 -1.98 2.83 6.68
C VAL A 387 -1.70 1.36 6.94
N ASP A 388 -2.61 0.46 6.58
CA ASP A 388 -2.31 -0.97 6.60
C ASP A 388 -1.09 -1.24 5.71
N ALA A 389 -0.21 -2.12 6.18
CA ALA A 389 0.90 -2.59 5.38
C ALA A 389 0.66 -4.03 4.93
N PRO A 390 1.22 -4.41 3.77
CA PRO A 390 1.28 -5.79 3.34
C PRO A 390 2.34 -6.61 4.11
N GLN A 391 2.74 -6.19 5.31
CA GLN A 391 3.80 -6.80 6.11
C GLN A 391 3.27 -7.31 7.46
N GLY A 392 3.90 -8.37 7.96
CA GLY A 392 3.46 -9.09 9.16
C GLY A 392 2.26 -10.01 8.88
N ILE A 393 1.92 -10.87 9.84
CA ILE A 393 0.86 -11.90 9.68
C ILE A 393 -0.47 -11.31 9.17
N CYS A 394 -0.81 -10.10 9.62
CA CYS A 394 -2.03 -9.42 9.22
C CYS A 394 -2.09 -9.03 7.75
N GLY A 395 -0.97 -8.75 7.09
CA GLY A 395 -0.92 -8.20 5.75
C GLY A 395 -0.12 -9.01 4.73
N ALA A 396 0.71 -9.94 5.20
CA ALA A 396 1.67 -10.65 4.36
C ALA A 396 0.99 -11.53 3.33
N GLU A 397 1.45 -11.41 2.09
CA GLU A 397 1.14 -12.39 1.03
C GLU A 397 1.73 -13.77 1.40
N PHE A 398 2.90 -13.78 2.03
CA PHE A 398 3.59 -15.01 2.46
C PHE A 398 3.84 -15.01 3.96
N LEU A 399 3.12 -15.88 4.68
CA LEU A 399 3.18 -16.01 6.14
C LEU A 399 4.55 -16.43 6.68
N ALA A 400 5.41 -17.05 5.88
CA ALA A 400 6.76 -17.38 6.32
C ALA A 400 7.68 -16.15 6.49
N SER A 401 7.36 -15.03 5.81
CA SER A 401 8.13 -13.78 5.92
C SER A 401 7.94 -13.06 7.25
N THR A 402 7.02 -13.53 8.08
CA THR A 402 6.66 -12.88 9.35
C THR A 402 7.56 -13.33 10.51
N PHE A 403 8.30 -14.44 10.36
CA PHE A 403 9.22 -14.90 11.39
C PHE A 403 10.41 -13.95 11.54
N VAL A 404 10.64 -13.46 12.76
CA VAL A 404 11.76 -12.56 13.07
C VAL A 404 12.94 -13.40 13.53
N SER A 405 13.93 -13.53 12.66
CA SER A 405 15.08 -14.38 12.92
C SER A 405 16.26 -13.68 13.57
N ASP A 406 16.38 -12.37 13.38
CA ASP A 406 17.47 -11.58 13.94
C ASP A 406 17.02 -10.97 15.27
N PRO A 407 17.66 -11.34 16.41
CA PRO A 407 17.36 -10.73 17.70
C PRO A 407 17.54 -9.20 17.72
N ALA A 408 18.35 -8.63 16.81
CA ALA A 408 18.48 -7.18 16.69
C ALA A 408 17.19 -6.49 16.22
N ASP A 409 16.30 -7.23 15.57
CA ASP A 409 14.98 -6.76 15.10
C ASP A 409 13.86 -7.07 16.09
N TYR A 410 14.17 -7.66 17.25
CA TYR A 410 13.17 -7.93 18.30
C TYR A 410 12.71 -6.63 18.94
N LEU A 411 11.39 -6.52 19.11
CA LEU A 411 10.78 -5.49 19.94
C LEU A 411 10.82 -5.87 21.43
N PHE A 412 11.21 -7.10 21.75
CA PHE A 412 11.46 -7.58 23.10
C PHE A 412 12.88 -7.23 23.53
N THR A 413 13.06 -6.79 24.77
CA THR A 413 14.38 -6.75 25.39
C THR A 413 14.89 -8.17 25.66
N ASP A 414 16.21 -8.33 25.83
CA ASP A 414 16.81 -9.62 26.18
C ASP A 414 16.16 -10.24 27.42
N ASP A 415 15.89 -9.45 28.46
CA ASP A 415 15.29 -9.93 29.71
C ASP A 415 13.83 -10.38 29.51
N GLU A 416 13.02 -9.59 28.77
CA GLU A 416 11.63 -9.93 28.43
C GLU A 416 11.58 -11.20 27.57
N PHE A 417 12.46 -11.32 26.58
CA PHE A 417 12.55 -12.50 25.72
C PHE A 417 12.97 -13.76 26.51
N ILE A 418 13.98 -13.65 27.38
CA ILE A 418 14.41 -14.75 28.26
C ILE A 418 13.30 -15.16 29.22
N GLU A 419 12.54 -14.20 29.76
CA GLU A 419 11.37 -14.48 30.60
C GLU A 419 10.34 -15.33 29.84
N LEU A 420 9.97 -14.93 28.62
CA LEU A 420 9.02 -15.66 27.79
C LEU A 420 9.52 -17.06 27.42
N CYS A 421 10.82 -17.21 27.16
CA CYS A 421 11.46 -18.50 26.92
C CYS A 421 11.39 -19.42 28.16
N ASN A 422 11.75 -18.92 29.34
CA ASN A 422 11.64 -19.69 30.58
C ASN A 422 10.19 -20.06 30.88
N HIS A 423 9.26 -19.16 30.57
CA HIS A 423 7.83 -19.42 30.69
C HIS A 423 7.43 -20.56 29.75
N CYS A 424 7.82 -20.51 28.48
CA CYS A 424 7.59 -21.55 27.47
C CYS A 424 8.06 -22.94 27.92
N GLU A 425 9.27 -23.04 28.47
CA GLU A 425 9.84 -24.29 28.97
C GLU A 425 9.09 -24.83 30.20
N SER A 426 8.60 -23.94 31.07
CA SER A 426 8.01 -24.32 32.36
C SER A 426 6.77 -25.21 32.26
N PHE A 427 6.05 -25.18 31.13
CA PHE A 427 4.88 -26.02 30.87
C PHE A 427 5.13 -27.13 29.83
N GLY A 428 6.40 -27.40 29.51
CA GLY A 428 6.79 -28.54 28.69
C GLY A 428 6.58 -28.34 27.19
N GLY A 429 6.48 -27.09 26.73
CA GLY A 429 6.64 -26.74 25.32
C GLY A 429 8.06 -27.05 24.85
N THR A 430 8.26 -27.31 23.56
CA THR A 430 9.61 -27.18 23.00
C THR A 430 10.02 -25.71 23.05
N GLY A 431 11.28 -25.45 23.42
CA GLY A 431 11.81 -24.09 23.47
C GLY A 431 11.63 -23.42 22.12
N ALA A 432 11.00 -22.24 22.11
CA ALA A 432 10.78 -21.49 20.89
C ALA A 432 12.12 -21.10 20.24
N THR A 433 12.12 -20.92 18.92
CA THR A 433 13.30 -20.54 18.17
C THR A 433 13.92 -19.25 18.74
N GLY A 434 15.19 -19.32 19.16
CA GLY A 434 15.95 -18.20 19.74
C GLY A 434 16.16 -18.30 21.26
N CYS A 435 15.42 -19.16 21.96
CA CYS A 435 15.53 -19.28 23.42
C CYS A 435 16.90 -19.82 23.90
N PRO A 436 17.42 -19.33 25.05
CA PRO A 436 18.65 -19.84 25.64
C PRO A 436 18.60 -21.35 25.89
N GLY A 437 19.68 -22.08 25.62
CA GLY A 437 19.72 -23.54 25.79
C GLY A 437 19.24 -24.32 24.58
N VAL A 438 18.56 -23.66 23.63
CA VAL A 438 18.37 -24.17 22.27
C VAL A 438 19.66 -23.85 21.50
N THR A 439 20.65 -24.75 21.53
CA THR A 439 21.97 -24.50 20.92
C THR A 439 21.91 -24.45 19.40
N THR A 440 22.21 -23.29 18.83
CA THR A 440 22.47 -23.06 17.40
C THR A 440 23.81 -23.68 16.98
N THR A 441 23.82 -24.74 16.18
CA THR A 441 25.05 -25.18 15.50
C THR A 441 25.27 -24.38 14.23
N THR A 442 26.36 -23.60 14.21
CA THR A 442 27.09 -23.01 13.08
C THR A 442 26.33 -22.79 11.76
N SER A 443 26.17 -21.52 11.40
CA SER A 443 25.75 -21.04 10.09
C SER A 443 26.63 -21.62 8.96
N VAL A 444 26.06 -22.50 8.16
CA VAL A 444 26.57 -22.82 6.82
C VAL A 444 25.90 -21.86 5.84
N PRO A 445 26.61 -21.23 4.88
CA PRO A 445 25.97 -20.38 3.89
C PRO A 445 25.02 -21.20 3.02
N VAL A 446 23.72 -20.98 3.21
CA VAL A 446 22.65 -21.67 2.52
C VAL A 446 22.31 -20.94 1.20
N VAL A 447 22.54 -21.59 0.06
CA VAL A 447 22.07 -21.13 -1.26
C VAL A 447 20.71 -21.77 -1.53
N LEU A 448 19.63 -21.00 -1.39
CA LEU A 448 18.26 -21.42 -1.74
C LEU A 448 17.90 -20.80 -3.09
N SER A 449 16.97 -21.44 -3.81
CA SER A 449 16.27 -20.76 -4.90
C SER A 449 15.55 -19.51 -4.35
N ASP A 450 15.35 -18.48 -5.17
CA ASP A 450 14.70 -17.23 -4.76
C ASP A 450 13.34 -17.47 -4.08
N ARG A 451 12.64 -18.56 -4.44
CA ARG A 451 11.35 -18.97 -3.86
C ARG A 451 11.42 -19.74 -2.55
N CYS A 452 12.51 -20.46 -2.28
CA CYS A 452 12.74 -21.10 -0.97
C CYS A 452 13.55 -20.19 -0.04
N SER A 453 13.93 -18.99 -0.48
CA SER A 453 14.80 -18.06 0.25
C SER A 453 14.24 -17.65 1.61
N PHE A 454 12.91 -17.69 1.79
CA PHE A 454 12.22 -17.47 3.07
C PHE A 454 12.62 -18.50 4.15
N ALA A 455 13.09 -19.69 3.76
CA ALA A 455 13.55 -20.69 4.71
C ALA A 455 15.00 -20.44 5.14
N ARG A 456 15.75 -19.50 4.54
CA ARG A 456 17.11 -19.13 4.98
C ARG A 456 17.19 -18.79 6.47
N PRO A 457 16.25 -18.01 7.06
CA PRO A 457 16.35 -17.62 8.45
C PRO A 457 15.88 -18.73 9.41
N GLY A 458 14.82 -19.48 9.06
CA GLY A 458 14.35 -20.63 9.83
C GLY A 458 15.31 -21.84 9.80
N VAL A 459 16.02 -22.05 8.69
CA VAL A 459 17.03 -23.12 8.55
C VAL A 459 18.32 -22.80 9.31
N ASN A 460 18.65 -21.53 9.51
CA ASN A 460 19.77 -21.11 10.36
C ASN A 460 19.43 -21.15 11.86
N ALA A 461 18.16 -21.35 12.22
CA ALA A 461 17.69 -21.35 13.58
C ALA A 461 17.17 -22.73 14.00
N ASN A 462 17.95 -23.40 14.85
CA ASN A 462 17.46 -24.32 15.88
C ASN A 462 16.65 -25.55 15.48
N ILE A 463 17.18 -26.37 14.57
CA ILE A 463 16.80 -27.78 14.54
C ILE A 463 17.94 -28.62 15.16
N PRO A 464 17.71 -29.52 16.14
CA PRO A 464 18.74 -30.39 16.74
C PRO A 464 19.49 -31.28 15.73
N GLY A 465 20.48 -30.72 15.03
CA GLY A 465 21.14 -31.31 13.87
C GLY A 465 21.85 -30.25 13.03
N THR A 466 22.58 -30.68 12.00
CA THR A 466 23.18 -29.78 11.01
C THR A 466 22.25 -29.76 9.79
N LEU A 467 21.58 -28.64 9.50
CA LEU A 467 21.01 -28.45 8.16
C LEU A 467 22.12 -27.97 7.24
N SER A 468 22.65 -28.87 6.43
CA SER A 468 23.41 -28.50 5.24
C SER A 468 22.45 -28.43 4.06
N THR A 469 22.64 -27.47 3.15
CA THR A 469 22.03 -27.60 1.82
C THR A 469 22.46 -28.91 1.18
N VAL A 470 21.58 -29.47 0.37
CA VAL A 470 21.96 -30.34 -0.74
C VAL A 470 22.90 -29.52 -1.62
N GLU A 471 24.21 -29.53 -1.34
CA GLU A 471 25.18 -29.57 -2.44
C GLU A 471 24.71 -30.73 -3.30
N GLU A 472 24.36 -30.48 -4.56
CA GLU A 472 23.77 -31.45 -5.50
C GLU A 472 24.12 -32.88 -5.09
N CYS A 473 23.21 -33.51 -4.33
CA CYS A 473 23.47 -34.85 -3.85
C CYS A 473 23.21 -35.71 -5.07
N GLU A 474 24.19 -35.82 -5.96
CA GLU A 474 24.15 -36.77 -7.05
C GLU A 474 24.00 -38.12 -6.38
N ILE A 475 22.79 -38.66 -6.47
CA ILE A 475 22.55 -40.05 -6.16
C ILE A 475 23.48 -40.82 -7.10
N SER A 476 23.98 -42.00 -6.71
CA SER A 476 24.99 -42.74 -7.47
C SER A 476 24.62 -43.07 -8.93
N ASP A 477 23.38 -42.76 -9.35
CA ASP A 477 22.87 -42.84 -10.72
C ASP A 477 22.94 -41.52 -11.52
N GLY A 478 23.46 -40.43 -10.95
CA GLY A 478 23.59 -39.11 -11.58
C GLY A 478 22.30 -38.29 -11.62
N THR A 479 21.25 -38.68 -10.90
CA THR A 479 20.01 -37.90 -10.81
C THR A 479 19.97 -37.05 -9.55
N SER A 480 19.52 -35.80 -9.66
CA SER A 480 19.29 -34.99 -8.47
C SER A 480 18.09 -35.54 -7.69
N PRO A 481 18.02 -35.34 -6.36
CA PRO A 481 16.83 -35.70 -5.58
C PRO A 481 15.56 -35.03 -6.12
N PHE A 482 15.70 -33.84 -6.73
CA PHE A 482 14.64 -33.12 -7.40
C PHE A 482 14.15 -33.85 -8.66
N ASP A 483 15.08 -34.35 -9.49
CA ASP A 483 14.74 -35.16 -10.67
C ASP A 483 14.06 -36.47 -10.28
N GLN A 484 14.45 -37.11 -9.17
CA GLN A 484 13.76 -38.30 -8.69
C GLN A 484 12.34 -38.02 -8.21
N TYR A 485 12.11 -36.89 -7.52
CA TYR A 485 10.78 -36.46 -7.14
C TYR A 485 9.91 -36.17 -8.38
N ALA A 486 10.45 -35.46 -9.37
CA ALA A 486 9.76 -35.16 -10.63
C ALA A 486 9.47 -36.42 -11.47
N GLN A 487 10.42 -37.36 -11.57
CA GLN A 487 10.26 -38.59 -12.35
C GLN A 487 9.24 -39.56 -11.72
N LYS A 488 9.09 -39.56 -10.39
CA LYS A 488 8.16 -40.44 -9.67
C LYS A 488 6.75 -39.86 -9.51
N GLN A 489 6.52 -38.61 -9.93
CA GLN A 489 5.21 -37.96 -10.03
C GLN A 489 4.78 -37.79 -11.51
N PRO A 490 4.68 -38.87 -12.34
CA PRO A 490 4.51 -38.76 -13.79
C PRO A 490 3.18 -38.14 -14.24
N ASN A 491 2.24 -37.93 -13.32
CA ASN A 491 0.94 -37.28 -13.57
C ASN A 491 0.83 -35.89 -12.92
N ALA A 492 1.83 -35.44 -12.15
CA ALA A 492 1.85 -34.07 -11.65
C ALA A 492 2.25 -33.16 -12.81
N ASN A 493 1.38 -32.19 -13.12
CA ASN A 493 1.67 -31.20 -14.15
C ASN A 493 2.97 -30.48 -13.76
N LEU A 494 4.00 -30.49 -14.62
CA LEU A 494 5.32 -29.93 -14.28
C LEU A 494 5.30 -28.42 -13.94
N SER A 495 4.17 -27.74 -14.17
CA SER A 495 3.88 -26.39 -13.72
C SER A 495 3.39 -26.27 -12.26
N SER A 496 3.24 -27.39 -11.53
CA SER A 496 2.81 -27.44 -10.11
C SER A 496 3.95 -27.69 -9.12
N PHE A 497 5.20 -27.76 -9.61
CA PHE A 497 6.39 -27.87 -8.75
C PHE A 497 6.84 -26.53 -8.15
N ASP A 498 6.12 -25.45 -8.47
CA ASP A 498 6.29 -24.13 -7.90
C ASP A 498 5.99 -24.07 -6.38
N ASP A 499 5.37 -25.13 -5.84
CA ASP A 499 4.81 -25.19 -4.49
C ASP A 499 5.54 -26.15 -3.53
N VAL A 500 6.75 -26.63 -3.86
CA VAL A 500 7.48 -27.59 -3.01
C VAL A 500 8.96 -27.19 -2.85
N CYS A 501 9.41 -27.04 -1.59
CA CYS A 501 10.83 -26.89 -1.25
C CYS A 501 11.39 -28.21 -0.69
N VAL A 502 12.57 -28.63 -1.17
CA VAL A 502 13.24 -29.84 -0.71
C VAL A 502 14.36 -29.46 0.27
N PHE A 503 14.25 -29.96 1.49
CA PHE A 503 15.16 -29.74 2.59
C PHE A 503 15.95 -31.00 2.92
N PHE A 504 17.23 -30.84 3.22
CA PHE A 504 18.03 -31.89 3.83
C PHE A 504 18.21 -31.58 5.31
N TYR A 505 17.91 -32.56 6.14
CA TYR A 505 18.03 -32.49 7.58
C TYR A 505 18.97 -33.59 8.07
N ALA A 506 20.14 -33.23 8.60
CA ALA A 506 21.02 -34.19 9.28
C ALA A 506 20.89 -34.02 10.79
N SER A 507 20.44 -35.05 11.50
CA SER A 507 20.26 -35.03 12.94
C SER A 507 21.09 -36.10 13.61
N ASN A 508 22.00 -35.65 14.46
CA ASN A 508 22.81 -36.52 15.30
C ASN A 508 21.99 -37.17 16.44
N SER A 509 20.77 -36.67 16.70
CA SER A 509 19.91 -37.10 17.81
C SER A 509 18.81 -38.08 17.39
N GLY A 510 18.59 -38.27 16.08
CA GLY A 510 17.52 -39.09 15.54
C GLY A 510 16.14 -38.68 16.05
N ALA A 511 15.88 -37.37 16.26
CA ALA A 511 14.72 -36.92 17.03
C ALA A 511 13.53 -36.42 16.20
N LEU A 512 13.71 -36.07 14.92
CA LEU A 512 12.67 -35.44 14.12
C LEU A 512 12.36 -36.24 12.85
N ASN A 513 11.07 -36.29 12.49
CA ASN A 513 10.59 -36.78 11.21
C ASN A 513 10.33 -35.59 10.27
N CYS A 514 10.00 -35.85 9.01
CA CYS A 514 9.79 -34.77 8.04
C CYS A 514 8.62 -33.85 8.39
N ASN A 515 7.57 -34.35 9.07
CA ASN A 515 6.49 -33.50 9.57
C ASN A 515 7.00 -32.46 10.56
N ALA A 516 7.85 -32.85 11.51
CA ALA A 516 8.41 -31.91 12.46
C ALA A 516 9.35 -30.89 11.79
N VAL A 517 10.16 -31.33 10.81
CA VAL A 517 11.04 -30.42 10.05
C VAL A 517 10.23 -29.40 9.24
N CYS A 518 9.23 -29.85 8.50
CA CYS A 518 8.39 -28.94 7.72
C CYS A 518 7.55 -28.03 8.63
N GLY A 519 7.01 -28.54 9.74
CA GLY A 519 6.25 -27.75 10.71
C GLY A 519 7.07 -26.63 11.36
N LEU A 520 8.36 -26.87 11.65
CA LEU A 520 9.28 -25.82 12.10
C LEU A 520 9.50 -24.72 11.05
N LEU A 521 9.33 -25.04 9.77
CA LEU A 521 9.40 -24.09 8.67
C LEU A 521 8.04 -23.42 8.38
N GLY A 522 7.00 -23.71 9.18
CA GLY A 522 5.65 -23.24 8.93
C GLY A 522 5.01 -23.88 7.69
N THR A 523 5.43 -25.10 7.34
CA THR A 523 5.02 -25.82 6.14
C THR A 523 4.54 -27.22 6.48
N THR A 524 3.84 -27.88 5.56
CA THR A 524 3.51 -29.31 5.71
C THR A 524 4.49 -30.16 4.95
N CYS A 525 4.79 -31.34 5.48
CA CYS A 525 5.57 -32.31 4.73
C CYS A 525 4.73 -32.84 3.57
N ASN A 526 5.24 -32.66 2.36
CA ASN A 526 4.73 -33.30 1.17
C ASN A 526 5.18 -34.76 1.12
N SER A 527 6.48 -34.98 1.32
CA SER A 527 7.06 -36.32 1.20
C SER A 527 8.44 -36.50 1.83
N PHE A 528 8.72 -37.72 2.25
CA PHE A 528 10.06 -38.20 2.59
C PHE A 528 10.74 -38.78 1.34
N LEU A 529 11.82 -38.14 0.87
CA LEU A 529 12.49 -38.51 -0.37
C LEU A 529 13.60 -39.55 -0.18
N GLY A 530 14.20 -39.62 1.02
CA GLY A 530 15.25 -40.60 1.29
C GLY A 530 16.12 -40.26 2.50
N ARG A 531 17.20 -41.04 2.64
CA ARG A 531 18.19 -40.89 3.71
C ARG A 531 19.55 -40.55 3.15
N VAL A 532 20.34 -39.81 3.91
CA VAL A 532 21.78 -39.68 3.68
C VAL A 532 22.48 -40.68 4.59
N GLY A 533 23.29 -41.56 4.00
CA GLY A 533 24.13 -42.46 4.77
C GLY A 533 25.27 -41.70 5.45
N ALA A 534 25.86 -42.27 6.50
CA ALA A 534 26.97 -41.67 7.24
C ALA A 534 28.21 -41.30 6.38
N SER A 535 28.30 -41.81 5.14
CA SER A 535 29.33 -41.47 4.15
C SER A 535 28.94 -40.32 3.19
N GLY A 536 27.82 -39.63 3.44
CA GLY A 536 27.27 -38.61 2.53
C GLY A 536 26.54 -39.19 1.31
N SER A 537 26.41 -40.52 1.21
CA SER A 537 25.74 -41.17 0.08
C SER A 537 24.22 -41.11 0.26
N CYS A 538 23.54 -40.39 -0.63
CA CYS A 538 22.08 -40.35 -0.71
C CYS A 538 21.53 -41.73 -1.13
N SER A 539 20.62 -42.28 -0.34
CA SER A 539 19.83 -43.46 -0.67
C SER A 539 18.37 -43.08 -0.81
N ALA A 540 17.83 -43.23 -2.02
CA ALA A 540 16.41 -43.04 -2.26
C ALA A 540 15.62 -43.98 -1.34
N ALA A 541 14.49 -43.50 -0.79
CA ALA A 541 13.57 -44.37 -0.07
C ALA A 541 13.21 -45.55 -0.98
N THR A 542 13.56 -46.76 -0.54
CA THR A 542 13.55 -47.93 -1.43
C THR A 542 12.14 -48.37 -1.81
N ASN A 543 11.09 -47.99 -1.05
CA ASN A 543 9.71 -48.35 -1.34
C ASN A 543 8.73 -47.29 -0.82
N SER A 544 7.87 -46.76 -1.71
CA SER A 544 6.73 -45.84 -1.49
C SER A 544 7.05 -44.53 -0.74
N PHE A 545 6.27 -43.48 -1.00
CA PHE A 545 6.19 -42.31 -0.12
C PHE A 545 5.93 -42.82 1.31
N ALA A 546 6.98 -42.98 2.12
CA ALA A 546 6.82 -43.33 3.52
C ALA A 546 6.26 -42.10 4.24
N ASP A 547 5.30 -42.32 5.13
CA ASP A 547 4.62 -41.26 5.89
C ASP A 547 5.61 -40.23 6.39
N CYS A 548 5.25 -38.95 6.22
CA CYS A 548 5.92 -37.84 6.89
C CYS A 548 6.00 -38.02 8.42
N ASP A 549 5.17 -38.93 8.96
CA ASP A 549 5.10 -39.40 10.35
C ASP A 549 5.97 -40.63 10.66
N GLY A 550 6.82 -41.10 9.74
CA GLY A 550 7.71 -42.23 9.96
C GLY A 550 8.61 -42.07 11.19
N THR A 551 9.10 -43.20 11.73
CA THR A 551 9.99 -43.22 12.91
C THR A 551 11.11 -42.19 12.78
N PRO A 552 11.47 -41.48 13.86
CA PRO A 552 12.48 -40.43 13.84
C PRO A 552 13.74 -40.86 13.07
N PHE A 553 14.19 -40.03 12.14
CA PHE A 553 15.32 -40.35 11.27
C PHE A 553 16.57 -39.60 11.75
N GLY A 554 17.74 -40.24 11.57
CA GLY A 554 19.03 -39.57 11.75
C GLY A 554 19.17 -38.48 10.69
N ASP A 555 19.33 -38.88 9.43
CA ASP A 555 19.46 -37.97 8.29
C ASP A 555 18.36 -38.23 7.25
N ALA A 556 17.57 -37.19 6.92
CA ALA A 556 16.39 -37.26 6.08
C ALA A 556 16.39 -36.17 5.00
N ILE A 557 15.86 -36.50 3.82
CA ILE A 557 15.52 -35.53 2.78
C ILE A 557 13.99 -35.39 2.79
N CYS A 558 13.52 -34.20 3.10
CA CYS A 558 12.11 -33.86 3.25
C CYS A 558 11.70 -32.89 2.15
N ALA A 559 10.64 -33.21 1.40
CA ALA A 559 9.96 -32.23 0.57
C ALA A 559 8.85 -31.60 1.41
N CYS A 560 8.90 -30.30 1.62
CA CYS A 560 7.85 -29.54 2.29
C CYS A 560 7.06 -28.72 1.27
N ASN A 561 5.73 -28.71 1.39
CA ASN A 561 4.87 -27.85 0.59
C ASN A 561 5.08 -26.38 1.02
N ILE A 562 5.36 -25.51 0.07
CA ILE A 562 5.39 -24.05 0.23
C ILE A 562 4.15 -23.39 -0.36
N ASN A 563 3.13 -24.20 -0.67
CA ASN A 563 2.01 -23.77 -1.47
C ASN A 563 1.43 -22.47 -0.92
N GLN A 564 1.27 -21.50 -1.82
CA GLN A 564 0.91 -20.11 -1.54
C GLN A 564 -0.46 -19.99 -0.84
N ASP A 565 -1.24 -21.07 -0.87
CA ASP A 565 -2.57 -21.20 -0.28
C ASP A 565 -2.59 -22.03 1.02
N PHE A 566 -1.45 -22.58 1.48
CA PHE A 566 -1.43 -23.47 2.65
C PHE A 566 -1.03 -22.72 3.92
N ILE A 567 -2.07 -22.25 4.59
CA ILE A 567 -2.13 -21.93 6.01
C ILE A 567 -1.32 -22.97 6.83
N PRO A 568 -0.40 -22.56 7.73
CA PRO A 568 0.30 -23.49 8.60
C PRO A 568 -0.69 -24.19 9.54
N ASP A 569 -1.11 -25.39 9.13
CA ASP A 569 -2.12 -26.26 9.76
C ASP A 569 -3.55 -25.71 9.64
N GLN A 570 -4.50 -26.46 9.06
CA GLN A 570 -5.91 -26.01 8.95
C GLN A 570 -6.70 -26.17 10.28
N GLY A 571 -5.98 -26.18 11.41
CA GLY A 571 -6.53 -26.61 12.69
C GLY A 571 -6.95 -28.07 12.66
N GLU A 572 -7.62 -28.52 13.72
CA GLU A 572 -8.18 -29.87 13.73
C GLU A 572 -9.30 -30.00 12.71
N SER A 573 -9.23 -31.06 11.89
CA SER A 573 -10.31 -31.37 10.96
C SER A 573 -11.62 -31.59 11.72
N VAL A 574 -12.74 -31.30 11.08
CA VAL A 574 -14.07 -31.56 11.64
C VAL A 574 -14.19 -33.02 12.09
N GLU A 575 -13.60 -33.94 11.33
CA GLU A 575 -13.55 -35.36 11.65
C GLU A 575 -12.79 -35.64 12.95
N GLU A 576 -11.66 -34.97 13.18
CA GLU A 576 -10.88 -35.09 14.41
C GLU A 576 -11.63 -34.50 15.60
N ILE A 577 -12.27 -33.33 15.44
CA ILE A 577 -13.10 -32.70 16.47
C ILE A 577 -14.26 -33.64 16.86
N VAL A 578 -14.97 -34.19 15.88
CA VAL A 578 -16.08 -35.12 16.11
C VAL A 578 -15.58 -36.41 16.78
N ALA A 579 -14.45 -36.95 16.32
CA ALA A 579 -13.86 -38.17 16.90
C ALA A 579 -13.41 -37.94 18.35
N ALA A 580 -12.82 -36.79 18.65
CA ALA A 580 -12.42 -36.41 20.01
C ALA A 580 -13.62 -36.26 20.94
N ALA A 581 -14.69 -35.59 20.49
CA ALA A 581 -15.93 -35.45 21.24
C ALA A 581 -16.60 -36.82 21.50
N GLN A 582 -16.55 -37.74 20.54
CA GLN A 582 -17.09 -39.11 20.70
C GLN A 582 -16.25 -39.99 21.64
N ALA A 583 -14.96 -39.68 21.80
CA ALA A 583 -14.04 -40.43 22.64
C ALA A 583 -14.16 -40.07 24.13
N ASP A 584 -14.59 -38.85 24.46
CA ASP A 584 -14.84 -38.42 25.85
C ASP A 584 -16.30 -38.70 26.25
N PRO A 585 -16.56 -39.62 27.21
CA PRO A 585 -17.92 -39.97 27.63
C PRO A 585 -18.66 -38.84 28.36
N ASN A 586 -18.00 -37.73 28.69
CA ASN A 586 -18.58 -36.63 29.44
C ASN A 586 -19.06 -35.47 28.55
N ILE A 587 -18.86 -35.54 27.24
CA ILE A 587 -19.29 -34.53 26.28
C ILE A 587 -19.89 -35.15 25.03
N SER A 588 -20.59 -34.33 24.26
CA SER A 588 -20.97 -34.61 22.89
C SER A 588 -20.59 -33.44 21.99
N PHE A 589 -20.53 -33.69 20.69
CA PHE A 589 -20.34 -32.62 19.70
C PHE A 589 -21.51 -31.62 19.77
N GLU A 590 -22.73 -32.10 20.01
CA GLU A 590 -23.92 -31.27 20.21
C GLU A 590 -23.82 -30.38 21.45
N ASP A 591 -23.21 -30.85 22.54
CA ASP A 591 -22.94 -30.01 23.71
C ASP A 591 -21.96 -28.89 23.37
N ALA A 592 -20.89 -29.19 22.63
CA ALA A 592 -19.92 -28.19 22.19
C ALA A 592 -20.58 -27.12 21.30
N VAL A 593 -21.38 -27.55 20.31
CA VAL A 593 -22.17 -26.64 19.45
C VAL A 593 -23.08 -25.75 20.30
N GLY A 594 -23.84 -26.34 21.25
CA GLY A 594 -24.77 -25.59 22.09
C GLY A 594 -24.08 -24.56 22.99
N ASN A 595 -22.88 -24.84 23.47
CA ASN A 595 -22.10 -23.90 24.27
C ASN A 595 -21.46 -22.79 23.43
N CYS A 596 -20.98 -23.12 22.22
CA CYS A 596 -20.32 -22.18 21.33
C CYS A 596 -21.28 -21.30 20.50
N THR A 597 -22.55 -21.65 20.40
CA THR A 597 -23.60 -20.87 19.70
C THR A 597 -24.41 -19.99 20.66
N THR A 598 -23.72 -19.31 21.57
CA THR A 598 -24.32 -18.37 22.54
C THR A 598 -23.91 -16.93 22.23
N GLY A 599 -24.53 -15.95 22.91
CA GLY A 599 -24.18 -14.53 22.80
C GLY A 599 -24.28 -13.99 21.38
N TRP A 600 -23.19 -13.44 20.84
CA TRP A 600 -23.19 -12.88 19.48
C TRP A 600 -23.21 -13.97 18.38
N LEU A 601 -22.94 -15.22 18.75
CA LEU A 601 -23.05 -16.41 17.90
C LEU A 601 -24.39 -17.13 18.05
N GLU A 602 -25.35 -16.55 18.79
CA GLU A 602 -26.67 -17.15 18.97
C GLU A 602 -27.40 -17.30 17.62
N GLY A 603 -27.85 -18.53 17.33
CA GLY A 603 -28.58 -18.86 16.10
C GLY A 603 -27.70 -19.13 14.88
N VAL A 604 -26.37 -19.11 15.02
CA VAL A 604 -25.45 -19.54 13.95
C VAL A 604 -25.60 -21.04 13.74
N VAL A 605 -25.92 -21.44 12.51
CA VAL A 605 -26.10 -22.85 12.14
C VAL A 605 -24.91 -23.30 11.31
N LEU A 606 -24.22 -24.34 11.79
CA LEU A 606 -23.16 -24.99 11.02
C LEU A 606 -23.76 -25.80 9.85
N PRO A 607 -23.11 -25.84 8.68
CA PRO A 607 -23.55 -26.67 7.56
C PRO A 607 -23.67 -28.15 7.93
N ALA A 608 -24.67 -28.86 7.42
CA ALA A 608 -24.87 -30.28 7.74
C ALA A 608 -23.76 -31.23 7.23
N ASN A 609 -22.84 -30.74 6.39
CA ASN A 609 -21.78 -31.52 5.77
C ASN A 609 -20.41 -30.84 5.94
N LEU A 610 -20.06 -30.54 7.19
CA LEU A 610 -18.78 -29.91 7.57
C LEU A 610 -17.55 -30.72 7.08
N SER A 611 -17.69 -32.03 6.87
CA SER A 611 -16.63 -32.92 6.34
C SER A 611 -16.19 -32.62 4.90
N ASN A 612 -16.90 -31.74 4.18
CA ASN A 612 -16.52 -31.37 2.83
C ASN A 612 -15.58 -30.15 2.85
N THR A 613 -14.30 -30.38 2.57
CA THR A 613 -13.21 -29.37 2.54
C THR A 613 -13.40 -28.22 1.54
N SER A 614 -14.49 -28.22 0.75
CA SER A 614 -14.82 -27.17 -0.23
C SER A 614 -15.87 -26.15 0.25
N ILE A 615 -16.30 -26.20 1.50
CA ILE A 615 -17.31 -25.27 2.03
C ILE A 615 -16.65 -23.99 2.54
N THR A 616 -17.03 -22.84 1.97
CA THR A 616 -16.68 -21.52 2.52
C THR A 616 -17.59 -21.21 3.72
N LEU A 617 -17.01 -21.02 4.90
CA LEU A 617 -17.73 -20.66 6.13
C LEU A 617 -17.90 -19.14 6.28
N THR A 618 -19.04 -18.68 6.80
CA THR A 618 -19.18 -17.27 7.23
C THR A 618 -18.29 -16.95 8.44
N ASP A 619 -18.11 -15.66 8.77
CA ASP A 619 -17.28 -15.22 9.92
C ASP A 619 -17.77 -15.92 11.19
N GLU A 620 -19.07 -15.93 11.39
CA GLU A 620 -19.71 -16.53 12.55
C GLU A 620 -19.55 -18.06 12.57
N GLN A 621 -19.69 -18.73 11.42
CA GLN A 621 -19.55 -20.18 11.34
C GLN A 621 -18.12 -20.65 11.63
N PHE A 622 -17.11 -19.93 11.16
CA PHE A 622 -15.72 -20.24 11.47
C PHE A 622 -15.44 -20.04 12.96
N ASN A 623 -15.89 -18.94 13.56
CA ASN A 623 -15.75 -18.70 14.99
C ASN A 623 -16.43 -19.77 15.85
N VAL A 624 -17.62 -20.24 15.45
CA VAL A 624 -18.27 -21.37 16.12
C VAL A 624 -17.43 -22.64 15.99
N LEU A 625 -16.89 -22.94 14.81
CA LEU A 625 -16.09 -24.15 14.59
C LEU A 625 -14.80 -24.16 15.41
N SER A 626 -14.05 -23.04 15.41
CA SER A 626 -12.85 -22.90 16.23
C SER A 626 -13.17 -23.00 17.73
N CYS A 627 -14.28 -22.39 18.20
CA CYS A 627 -14.74 -22.57 19.57
C CYS A 627 -15.02 -24.02 19.92
N ILE A 628 -15.65 -24.77 19.01
CA ILE A 628 -15.95 -26.18 19.23
C ILE A 628 -14.65 -26.99 19.31
N ALA A 629 -13.69 -26.74 18.42
CA ALA A 629 -12.40 -27.40 18.43
C ALA A 629 -11.74 -27.25 19.81
N ASP A 630 -11.53 -26.00 20.24
CA ASP A 630 -10.94 -25.67 21.53
C ASP A 630 -11.69 -26.30 22.69
N TRP A 631 -13.02 -26.18 22.69
CA TRP A 631 -13.86 -26.67 23.78
C TRP A 631 -13.79 -28.19 23.92
N VAL A 632 -13.74 -28.91 22.80
CA VAL A 632 -13.65 -30.37 22.76
C VAL A 632 -12.30 -30.84 23.29
N PHE A 633 -11.21 -30.19 22.89
CA PHE A 633 -9.85 -30.55 23.33
C PHE A 633 -9.49 -30.02 24.72
N ALA A 634 -10.31 -29.16 25.30
CA ALA A 634 -10.10 -28.61 26.63
C ALA A 634 -10.46 -29.56 27.76
N GLU A 635 -9.68 -29.43 28.83
CA GLU A 635 -10.00 -30.05 30.12
C GLU A 635 -11.36 -29.51 30.64
N PRO A 636 -12.14 -30.33 31.36
CA PRO A 636 -13.50 -29.96 31.77
C PRO A 636 -13.63 -28.61 32.49
N GLU A 637 -12.66 -28.26 33.32
CA GLU A 637 -12.62 -26.99 34.05
C GLU A 637 -12.40 -25.75 33.18
N ASP A 638 -11.87 -25.91 31.97
CA ASP A 638 -11.45 -24.79 31.10
C ASP A 638 -12.48 -24.46 30.02
N ARG A 639 -13.39 -25.40 29.75
CA ARG A 639 -14.45 -25.29 28.74
C ARG A 639 -15.30 -24.03 28.87
N GLY A 640 -15.63 -23.60 30.10
CA GLY A 640 -16.37 -22.37 30.33
C GLY A 640 -15.59 -21.09 30.00
N ALA A 641 -14.26 -21.13 30.19
CA ALA A 641 -13.39 -20.02 29.84
C ALA A 641 -13.31 -19.86 28.31
N ILE A 642 -13.20 -20.96 27.57
CA ILE A 642 -13.18 -20.95 26.09
C ILE A 642 -14.42 -20.29 25.53
N VAL A 643 -15.61 -20.71 25.98
CA VAL A 643 -16.87 -20.08 25.54
C VAL A 643 -16.85 -18.58 25.82
N THR A 644 -16.43 -18.18 27.02
CA THR A 644 -16.35 -16.76 27.40
C THR A 644 -15.42 -15.98 26.48
N VAL A 645 -14.23 -16.51 26.19
CA VAL A 645 -13.23 -15.89 25.30
C VAL A 645 -13.74 -15.78 23.87
N THR A 646 -14.42 -16.81 23.35
CA THR A 646 -15.06 -16.74 22.03
C THR A 646 -16.12 -15.64 21.98
N GLN A 647 -16.88 -15.43 23.07
CA GLN A 647 -17.86 -14.33 23.11
C GLN A 647 -17.18 -12.95 23.10
N GLU A 648 -15.95 -12.84 23.62
CA GLU A 648 -15.16 -11.61 23.55
C GLU A 648 -14.62 -11.32 22.13
N GLN A 649 -14.66 -12.31 21.21
CA GLN A 649 -14.32 -12.16 19.79
C GLN A 649 -15.38 -11.46 18.97
N ASP A 650 -16.44 -10.90 19.57
CA ASP A 650 -17.47 -10.18 18.82
C ASP A 650 -16.81 -9.14 17.90
N PRO A 651 -16.85 -9.36 16.57
CA PRO A 651 -16.17 -8.50 15.62
C PRO A 651 -16.83 -7.13 15.50
N ILE A 652 -18.04 -6.97 16.07
CA ILE A 652 -18.78 -5.71 16.16
C ILE A 652 -18.18 -4.81 17.26
N ILE A 653 -17.48 -5.39 18.24
CA ILE A 653 -16.88 -4.65 19.35
C ILE A 653 -15.41 -4.32 18.99
N PRO A 654 -15.10 -3.11 18.47
CA PRO A 654 -13.73 -2.71 18.18
C PRO A 654 -12.91 -2.48 19.47
N PRO A 655 -11.58 -2.38 19.36
CA PRO A 655 -10.75 -1.75 20.39
C PRO A 655 -11.32 -0.39 20.81
N ASN A 656 -11.22 -0.06 22.10
CA ASN A 656 -11.56 1.28 22.55
C ASN A 656 -10.40 2.23 22.28
N ALA A 657 -10.71 3.48 21.99
CA ALA A 657 -9.70 4.53 22.04
C ALA A 657 -9.17 4.63 23.48
N CYS A 658 -7.85 4.75 23.65
CA CYS A 658 -7.30 5.03 24.97
C CYS A 658 -7.83 6.39 25.42
N ILE A 659 -8.56 6.41 26.54
CA ILE A 659 -9.13 7.64 27.08
C ILE A 659 -7.95 8.52 27.52
N ALA A 660 -7.78 9.68 26.87
CA ALA A 660 -6.81 10.67 27.31
C ALA A 660 -7.04 10.98 28.80
N THR A 661 -5.99 10.84 29.61
CA THR A 661 -6.04 11.06 31.07
C THR A 661 -6.45 12.49 31.45
N ASP A 662 -6.54 13.38 30.46
CA ASP A 662 -6.97 14.77 30.50
C ASP A 662 -8.49 14.96 30.65
N GLY A 663 -9.30 13.89 30.57
CA GLY A 663 -10.75 13.96 30.80
C GLY A 663 -11.53 14.74 29.73
N GLN A 664 -10.93 15.01 28.57
CA GLN A 664 -11.67 15.50 27.41
C GLN A 664 -12.24 14.32 26.64
N SER A 665 -13.51 14.02 26.88
CA SER A 665 -14.29 13.08 26.07
C SER A 665 -14.31 13.54 24.61
N LEU A 666 -14.07 12.60 23.68
CA LEU A 666 -14.21 12.76 22.22
C LEU A 666 -15.60 13.29 21.78
N GLU A 667 -16.60 13.32 22.67
CA GLU A 667 -17.93 13.88 22.40
C GLU A 667 -17.93 15.37 21.98
N ASN A 668 -16.84 16.12 22.19
CA ASN A 668 -16.77 17.53 21.81
C ASN A 668 -16.38 17.81 20.35
N PHE A 669 -15.96 16.82 19.56
CA PHE A 669 -15.62 17.04 18.15
C PHE A 669 -16.79 16.86 17.17
N ALA A 670 -17.93 16.30 17.61
CA ALA A 670 -19.13 16.17 16.79
C ALA A 670 -19.88 17.49 16.51
N ASN A 671 -19.40 18.63 17.03
CA ASN A 671 -20.09 19.94 16.97
C ASN A 671 -19.28 21.05 16.28
N TYR A 672 -18.38 20.73 15.34
CA TYR A 672 -17.81 21.74 14.44
C TYR A 672 -18.50 21.68 13.06
N PRO A 673 -19.16 22.77 12.60
CA PRO A 673 -19.99 22.79 11.40
C PRO A 673 -19.21 22.85 10.08
#